data_AF-A0A8H5S4N4-F1
#
_entry.id   AF-A0A8H5S4N4-F1
#
_cell.length_a   1.000
_cell.length_b   1.000
_cell.length_c   1.000
_cell.angle_alpha   90.00
_cell.angle_beta   90.00
_cell.angle_gamma   90.00
#
_symmetry.space_group_name_H-M   'P 1'
#
loop_
_entity.id
_entity.type
_entity.pdbx_description
1 polymer ?
#
loop_
_entity_poly.entity_id
_entity_poly.type
_entity_poly.pdbx_seq_one_letter_code
_entity_poly.pdbx_strand_id
1 'polypeptide(L)'
;MRIILAWLLFAAVTAQSYNYGGVDIDSLTRRQDPDAPIVVKALPRTHNGTTPLRLEIRQMKADRYKWDLFILSMSMFQDVSQDDPASWYKIAGIHGVPFEAWNGVEAAPGANQSGYCAHSSVLFPVWHRPYLALFEQELYRMANVIAGMFPNGTDRQTYIDAARDFRMPYWDWAMPPPVGESHFPDVFWNATISQWGPRGVQEIRNPLYSYRFHPKNATAMIWSPLRDWDETKRAPNVSESETDPTSDNEKVNTALLSRLPEIQRRLYELLTSYKDFNSFGTKAWGATQNLSTADSIESVHDIIHTDGGLGGHMTYVPLSSFDPLFLLHHAMTDRVVAIWQALNPYSWVTPMPAGENSFTTLKGEMQDSQSPLTPFFASVDGTFWNSDTARTTEAFGYTYADTDVTGKQKEDIRQDLQKKVSEWWGGSAAVGLQASTDIMMAGGISSTEYTTKWTIAVLVNMGAFPGSYTIYFYLGQLPAGCGEQTSHYVGGIPFAGNLMANSSDSVITAALPIESRLRERVIYGDLPSLSFKDVEYYLLERQNLQLCVMADFRRVVDPAQILKNHSMADSHIPSVPPPWTLKGDIYAFIFWTPPSQAKEGLPAIAYSPLEAQSSFAKDQKALGGLSMLQLIRYTDSPVGPYDELILAPGTFGYEKEDENGRRIKGKGVKITRIYVSHKHTCYNGRKNWNVPKHLAKFEWTDNSNGSTTVKVYPNDTLPTDSASSESASPDPTPFFQATFKPIRYAPSFPFRTSWINYLGFDTTLVFPPLPEGSGSQGELPGTSQWCSVVPQQSTSKCMLGWFDVEQHRDQEGNLTGEFENFWPGWSKWQIGIKMENSVIEFDHPETWESPRTRL
;
A
#
# COMPACT_ATOMS: atom_id res chain seq x y z
N MET A 1 -19.57 6.71 -48.99
CA MET A 1 -19.27 5.88 -47.80
C MET A 1 -18.59 4.55 -48.15
N ARG A 2 -19.19 3.64 -48.95
CA ARG A 2 -18.56 2.35 -49.32
C ARG A 2 -17.22 2.46 -50.07
N ILE A 3 -17.05 3.47 -50.92
CA ILE A 3 -15.78 3.71 -51.65
C ILE A 3 -14.68 4.27 -50.71
N ILE A 4 -15.06 5.06 -49.71
CA ILE A 4 -14.14 5.63 -48.71
C ILE A 4 -13.69 4.54 -47.72
N LEU A 5 -14.63 3.69 -47.26
CA LEU A 5 -14.28 2.50 -46.46
C LEU A 5 -13.39 1.53 -47.24
N ALA A 6 -13.67 1.30 -48.53
CA ALA A 6 -12.84 0.45 -49.37
C ALA A 6 -11.42 1.04 -49.57
N TRP A 7 -11.29 2.35 -49.74
CA TRP A 7 -9.98 3.03 -49.81
C TRP A 7 -9.20 2.99 -48.48
N LEU A 8 -9.88 3.18 -47.34
CA LEU A 8 -9.26 3.06 -46.01
C LEU A 8 -8.81 1.62 -45.70
N LEU A 9 -9.61 0.61 -46.06
CA LEU A 9 -9.25 -0.81 -45.96
C LEU A 9 -8.11 -1.19 -46.92
N PHE A 10 -8.07 -0.64 -48.14
CA PHE A 10 -7.01 -0.91 -49.11
C PHE A 10 -5.68 -0.22 -48.74
N ALA A 11 -5.74 0.99 -48.17
CA ALA A 11 -4.57 1.71 -47.66
C ALA A 11 -3.94 1.00 -46.46
N ALA A 12 -4.73 0.44 -45.53
CA ALA A 12 -4.23 -0.31 -44.38
C ALA A 12 -3.49 -1.61 -44.76
N VAL A 13 -3.93 -2.31 -45.81
CA VAL A 13 -3.29 -3.55 -46.29
C VAL A 13 -2.03 -3.30 -47.13
N THR A 14 -1.84 -2.07 -47.64
CA THR A 14 -0.72 -1.69 -48.53
C THR A 14 0.29 -0.72 -47.92
N ALA A 15 -0.02 -0.11 -46.77
CA ALA A 15 0.88 0.81 -46.09
C ALA A 15 2.16 0.09 -45.64
N GLN A 16 3.29 0.59 -46.14
CA GLN A 16 4.63 0.15 -45.79
C GLN A 16 5.26 1.16 -44.85
N SER A 17 6.44 0.84 -44.35
CA SER A 17 7.28 1.78 -43.62
C SER A 17 7.71 2.93 -44.53
N TYR A 18 8.17 4.04 -43.93
CA TYR A 18 8.53 5.23 -44.70
C TYR A 18 9.66 4.94 -45.70
N ASN A 19 9.45 5.32 -46.97
CA ASN A 19 10.48 5.16 -47.98
C ASN A 19 11.49 6.31 -47.91
N TYR A 20 12.69 6.02 -47.41
CA TYR A 20 13.81 6.96 -47.30
C TYR A 20 14.61 7.18 -48.60
N GLY A 21 14.17 6.60 -49.74
CA GLY A 21 14.80 6.77 -51.05
C GLY A 21 15.92 5.77 -51.37
N GLY A 22 15.75 4.50 -50.98
CA GLY A 22 16.73 3.44 -51.24
C GLY A 22 17.93 3.44 -50.28
N VAL A 23 17.80 4.13 -49.13
CA VAL A 23 18.76 4.07 -48.03
C VAL A 23 18.80 2.65 -47.48
N ASP A 24 19.98 2.05 -47.43
CA ASP A 24 20.22 0.77 -46.77
C ASP A 24 20.21 0.99 -45.25
N ILE A 25 19.04 0.76 -44.62
CA ILE A 25 18.82 0.96 -43.18
C ILE A 25 19.77 0.08 -42.36
N ASP A 26 20.01 -1.16 -42.77
CA ASP A 26 20.91 -2.08 -42.06
C ASP A 26 22.35 -1.59 -42.11
N SER A 27 22.77 -0.93 -43.20
CA SER A 27 24.09 -0.28 -43.25
C SER A 27 24.22 0.89 -42.28
N LEU A 28 23.12 1.59 -41.97
CA LEU A 28 23.11 2.72 -41.04
C LEU A 28 23.22 2.27 -39.58
N THR A 29 22.68 1.09 -39.25
CA THR A 29 22.72 0.52 -37.90
C THR A 29 23.94 -0.36 -37.67
N ARG A 30 24.60 -0.81 -38.75
CA ARG A 30 25.77 -1.67 -38.69
C ARG A 30 26.88 -1.07 -37.82
N ARG A 31 27.22 -1.83 -36.78
CA ARG A 31 28.30 -1.51 -35.85
C ARG A 31 29.66 -1.66 -36.53
N GLN A 32 30.57 -0.71 -36.28
CA GLN A 32 31.93 -0.74 -36.83
C GLN A 32 32.73 -1.94 -36.29
N ASP A 33 32.53 -2.25 -35.01
CA ASP A 33 33.04 -3.44 -34.35
C ASP A 33 31.83 -4.23 -33.81
N PRO A 34 31.47 -5.36 -34.43
CA PRO A 34 30.35 -6.18 -34.00
C PRO A 34 30.60 -6.85 -32.64
N ASP A 35 31.86 -7.07 -32.27
CA ASP A 35 32.27 -7.76 -31.03
C ASP A 35 32.40 -6.80 -29.84
N ALA A 36 32.49 -5.48 -30.10
CA ALA A 36 32.46 -4.48 -29.04
C ALA A 36 31.17 -4.61 -28.21
N PRO A 37 31.18 -4.25 -26.92
CA PRO A 37 29.95 -4.17 -26.14
C PRO A 37 29.09 -2.97 -26.57
N ILE A 38 27.77 -3.13 -26.59
CA ILE A 38 26.82 -2.02 -26.67
C ILE A 38 26.78 -1.37 -25.28
N VAL A 39 27.13 -0.09 -25.23
CA VAL A 39 27.16 0.71 -23.99
C VAL A 39 26.01 1.71 -24.03
N VAL A 40 25.26 1.80 -22.94
CA VAL A 40 24.20 2.80 -22.76
C VAL A 40 24.84 4.08 -22.25
N LYS A 41 24.77 5.16 -23.03
CA LYS A 41 25.47 6.43 -22.76
C LYS A 41 24.50 7.59 -22.56
N ALA A 42 24.99 8.63 -21.89
CA ALA A 42 24.28 9.90 -21.81
C ALA A 42 24.12 10.52 -23.20
N LEU A 43 22.90 10.92 -23.55
CA LEU A 43 22.65 11.70 -24.76
C LEU A 43 23.15 13.15 -24.63
N PRO A 44 23.51 13.82 -25.74
CA PRO A 44 24.06 15.18 -25.70
C PRO A 44 23.11 16.22 -25.10
N ARG A 45 23.67 17.21 -24.41
CA ARG A 45 22.93 18.39 -23.93
C ARG A 45 22.59 19.35 -25.08
N THR A 46 21.67 20.28 -24.83
CA THR A 46 21.35 21.36 -25.79
C THR A 46 22.53 22.30 -26.02
N HIS A 47 22.44 23.16 -27.04
CA HIS A 47 23.48 24.17 -27.34
C HIS A 47 23.75 25.12 -26.16
N ASN A 48 22.71 25.40 -25.36
CA ASN A 48 22.81 26.27 -24.19
C ASN A 48 23.23 25.51 -22.92
N GLY A 49 23.61 24.24 -23.04
CA GLY A 49 24.09 23.40 -21.94
C GLY A 49 22.99 22.84 -21.02
N THR A 50 21.72 22.99 -21.39
CA THR A 50 20.57 22.44 -20.64
C THR A 50 20.31 20.98 -21.02
N THR A 51 19.68 20.22 -20.11
CA THR A 51 19.29 18.84 -20.37
C THR A 51 17.95 18.80 -21.13
N PRO A 52 17.86 18.15 -22.30
CA PRO A 52 16.60 18.01 -23.04
C PRO A 52 15.50 17.31 -22.25
N LEU A 53 14.25 17.69 -22.52
CA LEU A 53 13.06 17.17 -21.83
C LEU A 53 12.45 15.98 -22.58
N ARG A 54 12.08 14.92 -21.85
CA ARG A 54 11.04 13.99 -22.32
C ARG A 54 9.70 14.70 -22.21
N LEU A 55 9.04 14.93 -23.35
CA LEU A 55 7.76 15.64 -23.42
C LEU A 55 6.60 14.66 -23.29
N GLU A 56 5.45 15.14 -22.80
CA GLU A 56 4.20 14.38 -22.91
C GLU A 56 3.84 14.25 -24.40
N ILE A 57 3.30 13.10 -24.83
CA ILE A 57 3.14 12.79 -26.26
C ILE A 57 2.27 13.80 -27.04
N ARG A 58 1.24 14.38 -26.43
CA ARG A 58 0.41 15.43 -27.06
C ARG A 58 1.20 16.74 -27.17
N GLN A 59 2.05 17.05 -26.20
CA GLN A 59 2.98 18.18 -26.31
C GLN A 59 4.02 17.95 -27.42
N MET A 60 4.56 16.73 -27.53
CA MET A 60 5.47 16.38 -28.63
C MET A 60 4.78 16.52 -29.99
N LYS A 61 3.53 16.05 -30.11
CA LYS A 61 2.73 16.15 -31.33
C LYS A 61 2.46 17.61 -31.77
N ALA A 62 2.42 18.55 -30.82
CA ALA A 62 2.27 19.97 -31.11
C ALA A 62 3.56 20.60 -31.70
N ASP A 63 4.73 20.01 -31.44
CA ASP A 63 5.99 20.40 -32.09
C ASP A 63 6.18 19.57 -33.37
N ARG A 64 5.84 20.17 -34.52
CA ARG A 64 5.92 19.51 -35.83
C ARG A 64 7.28 18.83 -36.06
N TYR A 65 8.40 19.49 -35.78
CA TYR A 65 9.71 18.97 -36.15
C TYR A 65 10.08 17.76 -35.28
N LYS A 66 9.80 17.82 -33.98
CA LYS A 66 10.02 16.69 -33.07
C LYS A 66 9.05 15.54 -33.34
N TRP A 67 7.79 15.84 -33.64
CA TRP A 67 6.78 14.84 -34.00
C TRP A 67 7.18 14.08 -35.27
N ASP A 68 7.56 14.79 -36.33
CA ASP A 68 7.99 14.18 -37.58
C ASP A 68 9.21 13.27 -37.35
N LEU A 69 10.21 13.75 -36.60
CA LEU A 69 11.38 12.95 -36.26
C LEU A 69 11.01 11.74 -35.40
N PHE A 70 10.10 11.87 -34.44
CA PHE A 70 9.68 10.75 -33.60
C PHE A 70 9.06 9.63 -34.43
N ILE A 71 8.05 9.94 -35.25
CA ILE A 71 7.35 8.95 -36.07
C ILE A 71 8.29 8.32 -37.11
N LEU A 72 9.11 9.12 -37.79
CA LEU A 72 10.07 8.60 -38.76
C LEU A 72 11.13 7.72 -38.08
N SER A 73 11.66 8.13 -36.93
CA SER A 73 12.66 7.33 -36.20
C SER A 73 12.08 6.02 -35.70
N MET A 74 10.85 6.03 -35.18
CA MET A 74 10.15 4.79 -34.80
C MET A 74 9.92 3.88 -36.02
N SER A 75 9.49 4.43 -37.16
CA SER A 75 9.32 3.66 -38.40
C SER A 75 10.64 3.06 -38.90
N MET A 76 11.74 3.81 -38.87
CA MET A 76 13.06 3.32 -39.26
C MET A 76 13.57 2.26 -38.27
N PHE A 77 13.35 2.46 -36.98
CA PHE A 77 13.83 1.55 -35.93
C PHE A 77 13.16 0.19 -35.98
N GLN A 78 11.84 0.20 -36.20
CA GLN A 78 11.07 -1.03 -36.34
C GLN A 78 11.42 -1.78 -37.63
N ASP A 79 12.01 -1.14 -38.64
CA ASP A 79 12.42 -1.76 -39.91
C ASP A 79 13.82 -2.38 -39.89
N VAL A 80 14.65 -2.05 -38.90
CA VAL A 80 16.00 -2.62 -38.77
C VAL A 80 15.91 -4.15 -38.71
N SER A 81 16.83 -4.84 -39.40
CA SER A 81 16.90 -6.30 -39.35
C SER A 81 16.86 -6.83 -37.92
N GLN A 82 15.98 -7.80 -37.65
CA GLN A 82 15.83 -8.40 -36.32
C GLN A 82 17.06 -9.21 -35.85
N ASP A 83 18.04 -9.44 -36.73
CA ASP A 83 19.33 -10.04 -36.36
C ASP A 83 20.30 -9.02 -35.76
N ASP A 84 20.07 -7.72 -35.97
CA ASP A 84 20.91 -6.66 -35.39
C ASP A 84 20.65 -6.57 -33.87
N PRO A 85 21.68 -6.66 -33.01
CA PRO A 85 21.53 -6.56 -31.56
C PRO A 85 20.98 -5.21 -31.08
N ALA A 86 21.06 -4.17 -31.91
CA ALA A 86 20.50 -2.84 -31.66
C ALA A 86 19.15 -2.62 -32.38
N SER A 87 18.51 -3.65 -32.93
CA SER A 87 17.17 -3.58 -33.53
C SER A 87 16.07 -3.45 -32.46
N TRP A 88 14.90 -2.96 -32.88
CA TRP A 88 13.70 -2.95 -32.02
C TRP A 88 13.44 -4.33 -31.44
N TYR A 89 13.52 -5.37 -32.28
CA TYR A 89 13.27 -6.75 -31.87
C TYR A 89 14.22 -7.24 -30.78
N LYS A 90 15.54 -7.04 -30.96
CA LYS A 90 16.53 -7.50 -29.97
C LYS A 90 16.48 -6.70 -28.68
N ILE A 91 16.27 -5.38 -28.74
CA ILE A 91 16.14 -4.53 -27.56
C ILE A 91 14.82 -4.83 -26.83
N ALA A 92 13.69 -4.95 -27.54
CA ALA A 92 12.43 -5.40 -26.94
C ALA A 92 12.59 -6.79 -26.27
N GLY A 93 13.30 -7.70 -26.92
CA GLY A 93 13.57 -9.05 -26.41
C GLY A 93 14.38 -9.12 -25.12
N ILE A 94 15.13 -8.07 -24.74
CA ILE A 94 15.83 -8.00 -23.43
C ILE A 94 14.82 -8.16 -22.28
N HIS A 95 13.64 -7.57 -22.41
CA HIS A 95 12.62 -7.62 -21.37
C HIS A 95 12.09 -9.04 -21.12
N GLY A 96 12.13 -9.93 -22.12
CA GLY A 96 11.34 -11.14 -22.11
C GLY A 96 11.77 -12.16 -23.17
N VAL A 97 10.79 -12.67 -23.92
CA VAL A 97 11.08 -13.64 -24.99
C VAL A 97 11.90 -12.95 -26.08
N PRO A 98 12.87 -13.65 -26.72
CA PRO A 98 13.09 -15.10 -26.72
C PRO A 98 13.83 -15.72 -25.52
N PHE A 99 14.16 -14.96 -24.47
CA PHE A 99 15.05 -15.42 -23.38
C PHE A 99 16.45 -15.80 -23.92
N GLU A 100 17.00 -14.93 -24.76
CA GLU A 100 18.35 -15.08 -25.32
C GLU A 100 19.33 -14.17 -24.61
N ALA A 101 20.59 -14.60 -24.57
CA ALA A 101 21.68 -13.73 -24.12
C ALA A 101 21.77 -12.49 -25.02
N TRP A 102 21.91 -11.32 -24.40
CA TRP A 102 22.14 -10.06 -25.10
C TRP A 102 23.45 -9.46 -24.64
N ASN A 103 24.25 -8.98 -25.61
CA ASN A 103 25.52 -8.28 -25.36
C ASN A 103 26.51 -9.09 -24.50
N GLY A 104 26.54 -10.41 -24.70
CA GLY A 104 27.46 -11.33 -24.02
C GLY A 104 27.12 -11.65 -22.55
N VAL A 105 25.95 -11.24 -22.06
CA VAL A 105 25.52 -11.52 -20.68
C VAL A 105 24.70 -12.81 -20.67
N GLU A 106 25.26 -13.89 -20.13
CA GLU A 106 24.61 -15.21 -20.12
C GLU A 106 23.58 -15.37 -18.99
N ALA A 107 22.68 -16.35 -19.15
CA ALA A 107 21.68 -16.68 -18.15
C ALA A 107 22.33 -17.20 -16.86
N ALA A 108 21.78 -16.83 -15.72
CA ALA A 108 22.10 -17.50 -14.47
C ALA A 108 21.65 -18.98 -14.54
N PRO A 109 22.40 -19.93 -13.94
CA PRO A 109 21.99 -21.33 -13.93
C PRO A 109 20.56 -21.51 -13.36
N GLY A 110 19.63 -22.00 -14.18
CA GLY A 110 18.22 -22.19 -13.79
C GLY A 110 17.30 -21.00 -14.08
N ALA A 111 17.80 -19.92 -14.68
CA ALA A 111 17.04 -18.70 -15.00
C ALA A 111 16.73 -18.51 -16.50
N ASN A 112 17.09 -19.48 -17.35
CA ASN A 112 17.01 -19.41 -18.82
C ASN A 112 15.58 -19.43 -19.41
N GLN A 113 14.55 -19.29 -18.58
CA GLN A 113 13.14 -19.20 -18.98
C GLN A 113 12.50 -17.88 -18.52
N SER A 114 13.32 -16.84 -18.31
CA SER A 114 12.90 -15.53 -17.82
C SER A 114 13.61 -14.44 -18.62
N GLY A 115 12.99 -13.27 -18.77
CA GLY A 115 13.66 -12.11 -19.38
C GLY A 115 14.59 -11.42 -18.39
N TYR A 116 15.38 -10.44 -18.84
CA TYR A 116 16.27 -9.68 -17.94
C TYR A 116 15.50 -8.73 -17.02
N CYS A 117 14.24 -8.40 -17.35
CA CYS A 117 13.48 -7.40 -16.61
C CYS A 117 13.40 -7.70 -15.11
N ALA A 118 13.65 -6.68 -14.30
CA ALA A 118 13.52 -6.78 -12.86
C ALA A 118 12.07 -6.48 -12.46
N HIS A 119 11.26 -7.52 -12.29
CA HIS A 119 9.92 -7.45 -11.67
C HIS A 119 9.94 -8.16 -10.31
N SER A 120 9.04 -7.76 -9.42
CA SER A 120 9.00 -8.21 -8.02
C SER A 120 10.38 -8.05 -7.36
N SER A 121 11.10 -6.97 -7.70
CA SER A 121 12.50 -6.74 -7.35
C SER A 121 12.69 -5.30 -6.90
N VAL A 122 13.57 -5.08 -5.91
CA VAL A 122 13.97 -3.73 -5.49
C VAL A 122 14.61 -2.92 -6.62
N LEU A 123 15.11 -3.59 -7.66
CA LEU A 123 15.69 -2.96 -8.85
C LEU A 123 14.64 -2.49 -9.85
N PHE A 124 13.36 -2.89 -9.73
CA PHE A 124 12.29 -2.55 -10.69
C PHE A 124 12.28 -1.06 -11.10
N PRO A 125 12.27 -0.09 -10.16
CA PRO A 125 12.13 1.32 -10.52
C PRO A 125 13.33 1.88 -11.30
N VAL A 126 14.52 1.27 -11.18
CA VAL A 126 15.76 1.80 -11.76
C VAL A 126 16.27 0.95 -12.91
N TRP A 127 15.99 -0.35 -12.96
CA TRP A 127 16.37 -1.25 -14.06
C TRP A 127 15.78 -0.80 -15.40
N HIS A 128 14.53 -0.34 -15.40
CA HIS A 128 13.86 0.14 -16.60
C HIS A 128 14.47 1.45 -17.13
N ARG A 129 15.24 2.20 -16.33
CA ARG A 129 15.85 3.46 -16.76
C ARG A 129 16.95 3.32 -17.83
N PRO A 130 18.03 2.54 -17.63
CA PRO A 130 18.99 2.25 -18.70
C PRO A 130 18.35 1.48 -19.86
N TYR A 131 17.28 0.70 -19.60
CA TYR A 131 16.53 0.04 -20.67
C TYR A 131 15.87 1.04 -21.61
N LEU A 132 15.15 2.02 -21.04
CA LEU A 132 14.55 3.13 -21.77
C LEU A 132 15.60 4.01 -22.45
N ALA A 133 16.73 4.26 -21.79
CA ALA A 133 17.83 5.01 -22.38
C ALA A 133 18.45 4.30 -23.59
N LEU A 134 18.48 2.96 -23.61
CA LEU A 134 18.93 2.18 -24.77
C LEU A 134 17.99 2.36 -25.98
N PHE A 135 16.67 2.27 -25.79
CA PHE A 135 15.71 2.60 -26.85
C PHE A 135 15.89 4.04 -27.34
N GLU A 136 15.99 4.97 -26.41
CA GLU A 136 16.13 6.40 -26.71
C GLU A 136 17.44 6.71 -27.44
N GLN A 137 18.52 5.99 -27.14
CA GLN A 137 19.82 6.12 -27.82
C GLN A 137 19.71 5.78 -29.32
N GLU A 138 19.01 4.70 -29.66
CA GLU A 138 18.80 4.32 -31.06
C GLU A 138 17.82 5.25 -31.78
N LEU A 139 16.74 5.66 -31.12
CA LEU A 139 15.82 6.66 -31.66
C LEU A 139 16.52 7.99 -31.93
N TYR A 140 17.34 8.46 -31.00
CA TYR A 140 18.13 9.68 -31.17
C TYR A 140 19.10 9.58 -32.35
N ARG A 141 19.79 8.44 -32.48
CA ARG A 141 20.69 8.20 -33.62
C ARG A 141 19.94 8.29 -34.96
N MET A 142 18.78 7.62 -35.06
CA MET A 142 17.96 7.63 -36.26
C MET A 142 17.38 9.01 -36.57
N ALA A 143 16.90 9.73 -35.55
CA ALA A 143 16.41 11.10 -35.71
C ALA A 143 17.48 12.01 -36.33
N ASN A 144 18.74 11.91 -35.87
CA ASN A 144 19.85 12.70 -36.40
C ASN A 144 20.21 12.31 -37.84
N VAL A 145 20.14 11.02 -38.18
CA VAL A 145 20.34 10.54 -39.55
C VAL A 145 19.23 11.07 -40.48
N ILE A 146 17.97 10.93 -40.08
CA ILE A 146 16.79 11.40 -40.83
C ILE A 146 16.83 12.92 -41.01
N ALA A 147 17.19 13.68 -39.97
CA ALA A 147 17.34 15.13 -40.05
C ALA A 147 18.32 15.54 -41.16
N GLY A 148 19.42 14.81 -41.35
CA GLY A 148 20.40 15.04 -42.41
C GLY A 148 19.90 14.76 -43.83
N MET A 149 18.81 13.99 -43.99
CA MET A 149 18.28 13.58 -45.30
C MET A 149 17.42 14.65 -45.97
N PHE A 150 16.98 15.68 -45.24
CA PHE A 150 16.13 16.72 -45.82
C PHE A 150 16.88 17.51 -46.91
N PRO A 151 16.32 17.61 -48.14
CA PRO A 151 17.03 18.20 -49.27
C PRO A 151 17.18 19.72 -49.15
N ASN A 152 16.15 20.41 -48.64
CA ASN A 152 16.16 21.85 -48.42
C ASN A 152 17.07 22.21 -47.24
N GLY A 153 18.05 23.10 -47.45
CA GLY A 153 19.05 23.45 -46.43
C GLY A 153 18.49 24.12 -45.18
N THR A 154 17.45 24.95 -45.31
CA THR A 154 16.81 25.65 -44.18
C THR A 154 15.96 24.68 -43.37
N ASP A 155 15.14 23.86 -44.04
CA ASP A 155 14.34 22.84 -43.37
C ASP A 155 15.25 21.81 -42.69
N ARG A 156 16.30 21.37 -43.39
CA ARG A 156 17.33 20.46 -42.85
C ARG A 156 17.95 21.00 -41.57
N GLN A 157 18.34 22.27 -41.53
CA GLN A 157 18.93 22.84 -40.32
C GLN A 157 17.92 22.83 -39.14
N THR A 158 16.65 23.13 -39.42
CA THR A 158 15.60 23.10 -38.39
C THR A 158 15.38 21.69 -37.84
N TYR A 159 15.39 20.68 -38.71
CA TYR A 159 15.34 19.27 -38.27
C TYR A 159 16.60 18.84 -37.53
N ILE A 160 17.79 19.31 -37.92
CA ILE A 160 19.03 19.04 -37.18
C ILE A 160 18.97 19.61 -35.77
N ASP A 161 18.45 20.84 -35.62
CA ASP A 161 18.31 21.48 -34.32
C ASP A 161 17.27 20.75 -33.45
N ALA A 162 16.14 20.33 -34.04
CA ALA A 162 15.14 19.51 -33.37
C ALA A 162 15.68 18.13 -32.96
N ALA A 163 16.47 17.48 -33.82
CA ALA A 163 17.08 16.16 -33.55
C ALA A 163 18.12 16.21 -32.42
N ARG A 164 18.80 17.34 -32.22
CA ARG A 164 19.72 17.52 -31.07
C ARG A 164 18.99 17.61 -29.74
N ASP A 165 17.82 18.23 -29.73
CA ASP A 165 16.95 18.38 -28.56
C ASP A 165 15.93 17.22 -28.42
N PHE A 166 16.03 16.20 -29.27
CA PHE A 166 15.09 15.08 -29.30
C PHE A 166 15.26 14.16 -28.10
N ARG A 167 14.16 13.87 -27.41
CA ARG A 167 14.01 12.81 -26.40
C ARG A 167 12.69 12.10 -26.64
N MET A 168 12.60 10.83 -26.30
CA MET A 168 11.35 10.08 -26.50
C MET A 168 10.23 10.62 -25.59
N PRO A 169 8.96 10.57 -26.03
CA PRO A 169 7.87 11.07 -25.22
C PRO A 169 7.44 10.08 -24.14
N TYR A 170 6.71 10.58 -23.15
CA TYR A 170 5.93 9.76 -22.23
C TYR A 170 4.43 9.98 -22.46
N TRP A 171 3.60 9.01 -22.06
CA TRP A 171 2.15 9.20 -22.02
C TRP A 171 1.68 9.32 -20.58
N ASP A 172 1.17 10.50 -20.20
CA ASP A 172 0.60 10.71 -18.86
C ASP A 172 -0.77 10.05 -18.74
N TRP A 173 -0.77 8.75 -18.46
CA TRP A 173 -1.99 7.95 -18.24
C TRP A 173 -2.71 8.28 -16.94
N ALA A 174 -2.13 9.09 -16.05
CA ALA A 174 -2.75 9.51 -14.79
C ALA A 174 -3.50 10.85 -14.91
N MET A 175 -3.41 11.53 -16.05
CA MET A 175 -4.11 12.78 -16.30
C MET A 175 -5.45 12.56 -17.02
N PRO A 176 -6.49 13.35 -16.69
CA PRO A 176 -7.73 13.31 -17.46
C PRO A 176 -7.46 13.75 -18.92
N PRO A 177 -8.23 13.22 -19.89
CA PRO A 177 -8.09 13.65 -21.27
C PRO A 177 -8.38 15.15 -21.40
N PRO A 178 -7.72 15.86 -22.34
CA PRO A 178 -8.14 17.19 -22.76
C PRO A 178 -9.62 17.20 -23.18
N VAL A 179 -10.28 18.35 -23.04
CA VAL A 179 -11.71 18.49 -23.35
C VAL A 179 -11.96 18.13 -24.82
N GLY A 180 -12.81 17.12 -25.04
CA GLY A 180 -13.15 16.64 -26.38
C GLY A 180 -12.23 15.56 -26.96
N GLU A 181 -11.22 15.12 -26.22
CA GLU A 181 -10.32 14.03 -26.60
C GLU A 181 -10.60 12.73 -25.84
N SER A 182 -10.13 11.61 -26.38
CA SER A 182 -10.11 10.31 -25.70
C SER A 182 -8.99 10.26 -24.65
N HIS A 183 -9.17 9.41 -23.63
CA HIS A 183 -8.14 9.16 -22.62
C HIS A 183 -6.92 8.47 -23.25
N PHE A 184 -7.18 7.43 -24.04
CA PHE A 184 -6.16 6.80 -24.87
C PHE A 184 -5.79 7.70 -26.05
N PRO A 185 -4.53 8.12 -26.21
CA PRO A 185 -4.13 9.08 -27.23
C PRO A 185 -4.53 8.68 -28.65
N ASP A 186 -5.04 9.65 -29.43
CA ASP A 186 -5.56 9.47 -30.79
C ASP A 186 -4.56 8.83 -31.76
N VAL A 187 -3.26 9.05 -31.52
CA VAL A 187 -2.13 8.47 -32.27
C VAL A 187 -2.08 6.96 -32.24
N PHE A 188 -2.80 6.30 -31.32
CA PHE A 188 -2.86 4.85 -31.25
C PHE A 188 -4.01 4.23 -32.03
N TRP A 189 -4.96 5.02 -32.55
CA TRP A 189 -6.23 4.48 -33.05
C TRP A 189 -6.16 3.98 -34.48
N ASN A 190 -5.35 4.63 -35.32
CA ASN A 190 -5.27 4.33 -36.75
C ASN A 190 -4.03 3.51 -37.08
N ALA A 191 -4.19 2.46 -37.90
CA ALA A 191 -3.11 1.60 -38.36
C ALA A 191 -2.17 2.29 -39.36
N THR A 192 -2.59 3.41 -39.96
CA THR A 192 -1.78 4.25 -40.85
C THR A 192 -1.70 5.68 -40.33
N ILE A 193 -0.64 6.38 -40.72
CA ILE A 193 -0.44 7.80 -40.43
C ILE A 193 0.14 8.50 -41.66
N SER A 194 -0.37 9.70 -41.94
CA SER A 194 0.18 10.57 -42.97
C SER A 194 1.35 11.36 -42.40
N GLN A 195 2.56 11.06 -42.85
CA GLN A 195 3.78 11.58 -42.23
C GLN A 195 4.62 12.40 -43.23
N TRP A 196 4.97 13.63 -42.84
CA TRP A 196 5.95 14.45 -43.56
C TRP A 196 7.37 13.97 -43.26
N GLY A 197 8.22 13.90 -44.28
CA GLY A 197 9.62 13.52 -44.11
C GLY A 197 10.52 13.95 -45.28
N PRO A 198 11.76 13.44 -45.34
CA PRO A 198 12.78 13.84 -46.33
C PRO A 198 12.38 13.70 -47.80
N ARG A 199 11.41 12.81 -48.08
CA ARG A 199 10.90 12.49 -49.42
C ARG A 199 9.47 13.01 -49.64
N GLY A 200 9.03 13.97 -48.81
CA GLY A 200 7.67 14.51 -48.82
C GLY A 200 6.72 13.72 -47.92
N VAL A 201 5.42 14.03 -48.04
CA VAL A 201 4.35 13.35 -47.30
C VAL A 201 4.18 11.93 -47.84
N GLN A 202 4.14 10.94 -46.95
CA GLN A 202 3.83 9.55 -47.27
C GLN A 202 2.76 9.02 -46.30
N GLU A 203 1.86 8.20 -46.81
CA GLU A 203 0.97 7.40 -45.97
C GLU A 203 1.72 6.12 -45.58
N ILE A 204 2.06 5.99 -44.30
CA ILE A 204 2.89 4.88 -43.79
C ILE A 204 2.14 4.06 -42.76
N ARG A 205 2.63 2.85 -42.46
CA ARG A 205 2.17 2.15 -41.26
C ARG A 205 2.49 3.01 -40.06
N ASN A 206 1.51 3.18 -39.17
CA ASN A 206 1.71 3.92 -37.93
C ASN A 206 2.56 3.08 -36.96
N PRO A 207 3.82 3.48 -36.67
CA PRO A 207 4.71 2.69 -35.82
C PRO A 207 4.31 2.72 -34.34
N LEU A 208 3.31 3.52 -33.95
CA LEU A 208 2.75 3.53 -32.60
C LEU A 208 1.53 2.60 -32.45
N TYR A 209 0.92 2.18 -33.56
CA TYR A 209 -0.25 1.32 -33.55
C TYR A 209 0.10 -0.13 -33.18
N SER A 210 1.10 -0.69 -33.85
CA SER A 210 1.60 -2.05 -33.63
C SER A 210 3.06 -2.16 -34.08
N TYR A 211 3.79 -3.12 -33.51
CA TYR A 211 5.04 -3.62 -34.09
C TYR A 211 4.73 -4.88 -34.90
N ARG A 212 5.25 -4.98 -36.13
CA ARG A 212 5.13 -6.18 -36.97
C ARG A 212 6.43 -6.96 -36.93
N PHE A 213 6.35 -8.27 -36.73
CA PHE A 213 7.51 -9.16 -36.74
C PHE A 213 7.96 -9.48 -38.18
N HIS A 214 9.25 -9.34 -38.47
CA HIS A 214 9.82 -9.60 -39.80
C HIS A 214 11.26 -10.18 -39.72
N PRO A 215 11.45 -11.50 -39.85
CA PRO A 215 10.43 -12.54 -39.92
C PRO A 215 9.77 -12.80 -38.56
N LYS A 216 8.56 -13.37 -38.58
CA LYS A 216 7.95 -13.92 -37.36
C LYS A 216 8.74 -15.14 -36.90
N ASN A 217 9.36 -15.06 -35.72
CA ASN A 217 9.96 -16.22 -35.06
C ASN A 217 8.93 -16.88 -34.15
N ALA A 218 8.10 -17.75 -34.73
CA ALA A 218 7.07 -18.46 -33.97
C ALA A 218 7.65 -19.37 -32.87
N THR A 219 8.87 -19.88 -33.03
CA THR A 219 9.54 -20.70 -32.01
C THR A 219 10.01 -19.89 -30.79
N ALA A 220 10.36 -18.62 -30.98
CA ALA A 220 10.71 -17.67 -29.91
C ALA A 220 9.49 -17.15 -29.15
N MET A 221 8.39 -16.90 -29.88
CA MET A 221 7.14 -16.43 -29.31
C MET A 221 6.37 -17.62 -28.76
N ILE A 222 6.52 -17.94 -27.48
CA ILE A 222 6.17 -19.29 -27.00
C ILE A 222 4.67 -19.58 -26.80
N TRP A 223 3.75 -18.60 -26.92
CA TRP A 223 2.34 -18.79 -26.52
C TRP A 223 1.29 -18.39 -27.56
N SER A 224 0.37 -19.33 -27.87
CA SER A 224 -0.80 -19.09 -28.71
C SER A 224 -1.93 -18.40 -27.89
N PRO A 225 -2.73 -17.50 -28.48
CA PRO A 225 -2.72 -17.09 -29.90
C PRO A 225 -1.68 -16.02 -30.24
N LEU A 226 -0.98 -15.43 -29.26
CA LEU A 226 -0.06 -14.29 -29.49
C LEU A 226 1.09 -14.63 -30.46
N ARG A 227 1.65 -15.84 -30.37
CA ARG A 227 2.66 -16.39 -31.28
C ARG A 227 2.23 -16.37 -32.74
N ASP A 228 0.93 -16.53 -32.97
CA ASP A 228 0.41 -16.80 -34.30
C ASP A 228 0.19 -15.51 -35.08
N TRP A 229 0.14 -14.36 -34.40
CA TRP A 229 -0.07 -13.04 -35.00
C TRP A 229 1.24 -12.45 -35.52
N ASP A 230 1.17 -11.81 -36.68
CA ASP A 230 2.33 -11.18 -37.32
C ASP A 230 2.68 -9.81 -36.72
N GLU A 231 1.83 -9.28 -35.85
CA GLU A 231 2.03 -8.00 -35.19
C GLU A 231 1.47 -7.98 -33.77
N THR A 232 1.93 -7.02 -32.97
CA THR A 232 1.42 -6.79 -31.63
C THR A 232 -0.04 -6.33 -31.68
N LYS A 233 -0.87 -6.87 -30.80
CA LYS A 233 -2.30 -6.57 -30.69
C LYS A 233 -2.66 -6.06 -29.29
N ARG A 234 -3.67 -5.19 -29.22
CA ARG A 234 -4.28 -4.69 -27.98
C ARG A 234 -5.78 -4.95 -28.02
N ALA A 235 -6.35 -5.54 -26.96
CA ALA A 235 -7.73 -6.03 -26.91
C ALA A 235 -8.14 -6.83 -28.17
N PRO A 236 -7.39 -7.88 -28.55
CA PRO A 236 -7.56 -8.57 -29.83
C PRO A 236 -8.98 -9.12 -30.00
N ASN A 237 -9.66 -8.75 -31.09
CA ASN A 237 -11.00 -9.23 -31.39
C ASN A 237 -10.97 -10.62 -32.05
N VAL A 238 -10.71 -11.65 -31.26
CA VAL A 238 -10.61 -13.05 -31.75
C VAL A 238 -11.92 -13.61 -32.31
N SER A 239 -13.06 -12.94 -32.07
CA SER A 239 -14.33 -13.33 -32.70
C SER A 239 -14.43 -12.92 -34.16
N GLU A 240 -13.65 -11.92 -34.60
CA GLU A 240 -13.51 -11.56 -36.02
C GLU A 240 -12.55 -12.50 -36.76
N SER A 241 -11.42 -12.82 -36.14
CA SER A 241 -10.39 -13.67 -36.72
C SER A 241 -9.47 -14.21 -35.62
N GLU A 242 -9.28 -15.52 -35.55
CA GLU A 242 -8.36 -16.14 -34.59
C GLU A 242 -6.89 -15.98 -35.01
N THR A 243 -6.62 -15.97 -36.33
CA THR A 243 -5.26 -15.95 -36.90
C THR A 243 -4.73 -14.55 -37.19
N ASP A 244 -5.62 -13.56 -37.34
CA ASP A 244 -5.26 -12.15 -37.52
C ASP A 244 -6.37 -11.23 -36.97
N PRO A 245 -6.53 -11.16 -35.64
CA PRO A 245 -7.54 -10.30 -35.02
C PRO A 245 -7.14 -8.83 -35.16
N THR A 246 -8.14 -7.95 -35.25
CA THR A 246 -7.93 -6.51 -35.14
C THR A 246 -7.72 -6.11 -33.67
N SER A 247 -6.96 -5.03 -33.44
CA SER A 247 -6.89 -4.40 -32.12
C SER A 247 -8.14 -3.57 -31.85
N ASP A 248 -8.68 -3.62 -30.63
CA ASP A 248 -9.85 -2.84 -30.21
C ASP A 248 -9.44 -1.77 -29.19
N ASN A 249 -8.92 -0.66 -29.71
CA ASN A 249 -8.43 0.45 -28.88
C ASN A 249 -9.55 1.21 -28.14
N GLU A 250 -10.83 1.04 -28.54
CA GLU A 250 -11.96 1.60 -27.80
C GLU A 250 -12.14 0.87 -26.46
N LYS A 251 -11.99 -0.47 -26.44
CA LYS A 251 -11.99 -1.23 -25.19
C LYS A 251 -10.84 -0.83 -24.28
N VAL A 252 -9.64 -0.64 -24.84
CA VAL A 252 -8.47 -0.14 -24.10
C VAL A 252 -8.75 1.23 -23.49
N ASN A 253 -9.25 2.17 -24.30
CA ASN A 253 -9.63 3.50 -23.84
C ASN A 253 -10.66 3.45 -22.70
N THR A 254 -11.70 2.63 -22.86
CA THR A 254 -12.77 2.50 -21.87
C THR A 254 -12.24 1.94 -20.55
N ALA A 255 -11.42 0.88 -20.60
CA ALA A 255 -10.84 0.25 -19.41
C ALA A 255 -9.87 1.19 -18.68
N LEU A 256 -8.98 1.88 -19.39
CA LEU A 256 -8.04 2.80 -18.73
C LEU A 256 -8.75 4.03 -18.17
N LEU A 257 -9.76 4.55 -18.87
CA LEU A 257 -10.57 5.66 -18.36
C LEU A 257 -11.38 5.27 -17.11
N SER A 258 -11.90 4.05 -17.01
CA SER A 258 -12.62 3.58 -15.81
C SER A 258 -11.69 3.42 -14.62
N ARG A 259 -10.41 3.07 -14.84
CA ARG A 259 -9.37 2.98 -13.79
C ARG A 259 -8.76 4.31 -13.36
N LEU A 260 -8.94 5.38 -14.14
CA LEU A 260 -8.29 6.67 -13.89
C LEU A 260 -8.44 7.19 -12.44
N PRO A 261 -9.64 7.17 -11.80
CA PRO A 261 -9.77 7.63 -10.41
C PRO A 261 -8.99 6.77 -9.40
N GLU A 262 -8.90 5.46 -9.66
CA GLU A 262 -8.12 4.53 -8.82
C GLU A 262 -6.63 4.82 -8.94
N ILE A 263 -6.14 4.93 -10.17
CA ILE A 263 -4.77 5.30 -10.52
C ILE A 263 -4.34 6.58 -9.80
N GLN A 264 -5.11 7.66 -9.95
CA GLN A 264 -4.77 8.97 -9.37
C GLN A 264 -4.64 8.90 -7.85
N ARG A 265 -5.59 8.22 -7.20
CA ARG A 265 -5.59 8.07 -5.75
C ARG A 265 -4.42 7.24 -5.24
N ARG A 266 -4.10 6.12 -5.89
CA ARG A 266 -2.97 5.26 -5.52
C ARG A 266 -1.63 5.99 -5.73
N LEU A 267 -1.48 6.72 -6.84
CA LEU A 267 -0.30 7.57 -7.06
C LEU A 267 -0.18 8.69 -6.03
N TYR A 268 -1.29 9.36 -5.69
CA TYR A 268 -1.29 10.39 -4.65
C TYR A 268 -0.83 9.83 -3.31
N GLU A 269 -1.34 8.66 -2.90
CA GLU A 269 -0.92 8.00 -1.67
C GLU A 269 0.54 7.57 -1.69
N LEU A 270 1.01 6.97 -2.79
CA LEU A 270 2.41 6.59 -2.97
C LEU A 270 3.36 7.78 -2.86
N LEU A 271 3.05 8.91 -3.51
CA LEU A 271 3.93 10.09 -3.48
C LEU A 271 3.88 10.86 -2.15
N THR A 272 2.72 10.86 -1.47
CA THR A 272 2.56 11.63 -0.22
C THR A 272 2.95 10.85 1.02
N SER A 273 2.72 9.54 1.06
CA SER A 273 2.81 8.71 2.27
C SER A 273 3.98 7.73 2.27
N TYR A 274 4.41 7.22 1.11
CA TYR A 274 5.49 6.22 1.04
C TYR A 274 6.84 6.94 0.95
N LYS A 275 7.64 6.83 2.02
CA LYS A 275 8.93 7.51 2.16
C LYS A 275 10.14 6.57 2.03
N ASP A 276 9.92 5.27 2.13
CA ASP A 276 10.95 4.25 1.90
C ASP A 276 10.96 3.80 0.43
N PHE A 277 12.15 3.70 -0.17
CA PHE A 277 12.30 3.38 -1.59
C PHE A 277 11.77 1.99 -1.95
N ASN A 278 12.06 0.99 -1.12
CA ASN A 278 11.65 -0.38 -1.42
C ASN A 278 10.14 -0.54 -1.33
N SER A 279 9.51 0.06 -0.30
CA SER A 279 8.06 0.08 -0.14
C SER A 279 7.33 0.77 -1.30
N PHE A 280 7.87 1.90 -1.79
CA PHE A 280 7.33 2.58 -2.96
C PHE A 280 7.55 1.77 -4.24
N GLY A 281 8.73 1.14 -4.36
CA GLY A 281 9.26 0.65 -5.62
C GLY A 281 8.68 -0.67 -6.11
N THR A 282 8.45 -1.65 -5.23
CA THR A 282 8.12 -3.02 -5.67
C THR A 282 7.00 -3.69 -4.89
N LYS A 283 6.17 -4.47 -5.60
CA LYS A 283 5.07 -5.26 -5.03
C LYS A 283 5.53 -6.45 -4.19
N ALA A 284 6.81 -6.82 -4.25
CA ALA A 284 7.39 -7.86 -3.41
C ALA A 284 7.71 -7.38 -1.98
N TRP A 285 7.85 -6.07 -1.75
CA TRP A 285 8.33 -5.55 -0.47
C TRP A 285 7.38 -5.89 0.68
N GLY A 286 6.07 -5.64 0.52
CA GLY A 286 5.10 -5.93 1.58
C GLY A 286 5.08 -7.41 1.97
N ALA A 287 5.27 -8.32 1.00
CA ALA A 287 5.38 -9.75 1.31
C ALA A 287 6.62 -10.07 2.17
N THR A 288 7.77 -9.44 1.89
CA THR A 288 8.98 -9.63 2.72
C THR A 288 8.84 -9.06 4.14
N GLN A 289 7.99 -8.05 4.31
CA GLN A 289 7.74 -7.42 5.62
C GLN A 289 6.51 -8.00 6.33
N ASN A 290 5.83 -8.99 5.74
CA ASN A 290 4.53 -9.49 6.20
C ASN A 290 3.47 -8.37 6.36
N LEU A 291 3.53 -7.38 5.47
CA LEU A 291 2.64 -6.22 5.42
C LEU A 291 1.73 -6.33 4.19
N SER A 292 0.56 -6.94 4.39
CA SER A 292 -0.42 -7.14 3.32
C SER A 292 -1.04 -5.84 2.79
N THR A 293 -0.98 -4.74 3.56
CA THR A 293 -1.53 -3.42 3.21
C THR A 293 -0.61 -2.56 2.36
N ALA A 294 0.56 -3.06 1.95
CA ALA A 294 1.50 -2.31 1.14
C ALA A 294 1.07 -2.27 -0.34
N ASP A 295 1.11 -1.07 -0.93
CA ASP A 295 1.01 -0.83 -2.36
C ASP A 295 2.38 -0.41 -2.94
N SER A 296 2.52 -0.33 -4.25
CA SER A 296 3.76 0.11 -4.91
C SER A 296 3.51 0.69 -6.30
N ILE A 297 4.48 1.46 -6.82
CA ILE A 297 4.44 1.95 -8.20
C ILE A 297 4.42 0.79 -9.21
N GLU A 298 5.06 -0.34 -8.89
CA GLU A 298 5.00 -1.57 -9.70
C GLU A 298 3.56 -2.11 -9.80
N SER A 299 2.79 -2.07 -8.72
CA SER A 299 1.38 -2.51 -8.76
C SER A 299 0.47 -1.55 -9.53
N VAL A 300 0.73 -0.23 -9.50
CA VAL A 300 -0.01 0.73 -10.33
C VAL A 300 0.37 0.56 -11.81
N HIS A 301 1.65 0.34 -12.09
CA HIS A 301 2.19 0.04 -13.40
C HIS A 301 1.52 -1.19 -14.04
N ASP A 302 1.22 -2.24 -13.25
CA ASP A 302 0.55 -3.44 -13.73
C ASP A 302 -0.85 -3.15 -14.33
N ILE A 303 -1.56 -2.12 -13.85
CA ILE A 303 -2.86 -1.70 -14.43
C ILE A 303 -2.71 -1.34 -15.90
N ILE A 304 -1.66 -0.58 -16.25
CA ILE A 304 -1.47 -0.12 -17.62
C ILE A 304 -1.08 -1.29 -18.54
N HIS A 305 -0.34 -2.27 -18.03
CA HIS A 305 -0.08 -3.50 -18.76
C HIS A 305 -1.36 -4.29 -19.02
N THR A 306 -2.15 -4.56 -17.97
CA THR A 306 -3.37 -5.37 -18.09
C THR A 306 -4.42 -4.70 -18.95
N ASP A 307 -4.68 -3.42 -18.73
CA ASP A 307 -5.81 -2.71 -19.32
C ASP A 307 -5.43 -2.01 -20.63
N GLY A 308 -4.13 -1.74 -20.83
CA GLY A 308 -3.55 -1.36 -22.13
C GLY A 308 -3.46 -2.52 -23.12
N GLY A 309 -3.38 -3.76 -22.62
CA GLY A 309 -3.28 -4.96 -23.45
C GLY A 309 -4.59 -5.73 -23.62
N LEU A 310 -5.40 -5.89 -22.57
CA LEU A 310 -6.65 -6.67 -22.52
C LEU A 310 -6.57 -8.02 -23.24
N GLY A 311 -5.56 -8.84 -22.89
CA GLY A 311 -5.28 -10.14 -23.51
C GLY A 311 -4.43 -10.07 -24.79
N GLY A 312 -3.98 -8.87 -25.16
CA GLY A 312 -2.99 -8.60 -26.18
C GLY A 312 -1.54 -8.67 -25.67
N HIS A 313 -0.59 -8.20 -26.46
CA HIS A 313 0.84 -8.33 -26.14
C HIS A 313 1.23 -7.53 -24.89
N MET A 314 0.70 -6.31 -24.74
CA MET A 314 0.98 -5.42 -23.60
C MET A 314 0.60 -6.03 -22.23
N THR A 315 -0.33 -7.00 -22.22
CA THR A 315 -0.77 -7.70 -21.01
C THR A 315 0.29 -8.61 -20.40
N TYR A 316 1.12 -9.25 -21.23
CA TYR A 316 2.00 -10.33 -20.78
C TYR A 316 3.43 -9.84 -20.73
N VAL A 317 4.02 -9.85 -19.53
CA VAL A 317 5.36 -9.30 -19.25
C VAL A 317 6.40 -9.70 -20.33
N PRO A 318 6.54 -10.98 -20.72
CA PRO A 318 7.61 -11.36 -21.65
C PRO A 318 7.42 -10.86 -23.09
N LEU A 319 6.21 -10.45 -23.47
CA LEU A 319 5.86 -9.98 -24.82
C LEU A 319 5.58 -8.47 -24.87
N SER A 320 5.32 -7.86 -23.73
CA SER A 320 4.81 -6.48 -23.64
C SER A 320 5.72 -5.45 -24.29
N SER A 321 7.04 -5.62 -24.18
CA SER A 321 8.05 -4.70 -24.73
C SER A 321 8.07 -4.61 -26.25
N PHE A 322 7.49 -5.57 -26.97
CA PHE A 322 7.35 -5.46 -28.42
C PHE A 322 6.31 -4.42 -28.82
N ASP A 323 5.29 -4.18 -27.98
CA ASP A 323 4.23 -3.22 -28.26
C ASP A 323 4.76 -1.78 -28.07
N PRO A 324 4.62 -0.87 -29.06
CA PRO A 324 5.09 0.51 -28.94
C PRO A 324 4.53 1.30 -27.74
N LEU A 325 3.35 0.92 -27.21
CA LEU A 325 2.77 1.52 -26.00
C LEU A 325 3.67 1.33 -24.77
N PHE A 326 4.41 0.22 -24.72
CA PHE A 326 5.34 -0.09 -23.64
C PHE A 326 6.31 1.05 -23.36
N LEU A 327 6.91 1.60 -24.43
CA LEU A 327 7.93 2.63 -24.31
C LEU A 327 7.40 3.88 -23.62
N LEU A 328 6.20 4.33 -24.00
CA LEU A 328 5.57 5.53 -23.45
C LEU A 328 5.07 5.31 -22.02
N HIS A 329 4.54 4.11 -21.74
CA HIS A 329 4.10 3.70 -20.41
C HIS A 329 5.28 3.66 -19.42
N HIS A 330 6.38 3.02 -19.79
CA HIS A 330 7.57 2.93 -18.96
C HIS A 330 8.26 4.30 -18.82
N ALA A 331 8.23 5.15 -19.85
CA ALA A 331 8.70 6.54 -19.74
C ALA A 331 7.87 7.37 -18.74
N MET A 332 6.56 7.11 -18.62
CA MET A 332 5.72 7.73 -17.59
C MET A 332 5.99 7.12 -16.21
N THR A 333 6.20 5.81 -16.12
CA THR A 333 6.59 5.13 -14.87
C THR A 333 7.92 5.72 -14.34
N ASP A 334 8.92 5.91 -15.20
CA ASP A 334 10.18 6.58 -14.85
C ASP A 334 9.98 8.04 -14.41
N ARG A 335 9.04 8.77 -15.02
CA ARG A 335 8.66 10.12 -14.56
C ARG A 335 8.13 10.10 -13.13
N VAL A 336 7.25 9.15 -12.78
CA VAL A 336 6.73 9.01 -11.42
C VAL A 336 7.84 8.68 -10.43
N VAL A 337 8.78 7.80 -10.81
CA VAL A 337 9.97 7.49 -10.00
C VAL A 337 10.82 8.74 -9.79
N ALA A 338 11.08 9.53 -10.85
CA ALA A 338 11.83 10.79 -10.74
C ALA A 338 11.14 11.82 -9.81
N ILE A 339 9.82 11.94 -9.89
CA ILE A 339 9.02 12.78 -8.98
C ILE A 339 9.18 12.29 -7.54
N TRP A 340 9.05 10.98 -7.29
CA TRP A 340 9.23 10.41 -5.96
C TRP A 340 10.63 10.66 -5.41
N GLN A 341 11.67 10.51 -6.24
CA GLN A 341 13.06 10.78 -5.84
C GLN A 341 13.28 12.24 -5.46
N ALA A 342 12.64 13.18 -6.17
CA ALA A 342 12.68 14.60 -5.85
C ALA A 342 11.95 14.90 -4.52
N LEU A 343 10.83 14.22 -4.24
CA LEU A 343 10.08 14.33 -2.98
C LEU A 343 10.80 13.69 -1.78
N ASN A 344 11.61 12.66 -2.01
CA ASN A 344 12.27 11.85 -0.98
C ASN A 344 13.79 11.70 -1.24
N PRO A 345 14.57 12.81 -1.26
CA PRO A 345 15.94 12.82 -1.78
C PRO A 345 16.95 11.98 -0.99
N TYR A 346 16.64 11.64 0.28
CA TYR A 346 17.53 10.88 1.16
C TYR A 346 17.20 9.40 1.25
N SER A 347 16.03 8.99 0.76
CA SER A 347 15.61 7.59 0.76
C SER A 347 16.18 6.88 -0.46
N TRP A 348 16.68 5.66 -0.28
CA TRP A 348 17.36 4.92 -1.33
C TRP A 348 17.27 3.40 -1.14
N VAL A 349 17.65 2.65 -2.18
CA VAL A 349 17.58 1.19 -2.23
C VAL A 349 18.27 0.56 -1.01
N THR A 350 17.53 -0.26 -0.27
CA THR A 350 18.08 -1.11 0.80
C THR A 350 18.06 -2.59 0.38
N PRO A 351 18.95 -3.44 0.91
CA PRO A 351 19.04 -4.83 0.50
C PRO A 351 17.72 -5.60 0.65
N MET A 352 17.29 -6.31 -0.39
CA MET A 352 16.05 -7.08 -0.42
C MET A 352 16.21 -8.32 -1.33
N PRO A 353 15.65 -9.48 -0.96
CA PRO A 353 15.66 -10.65 -1.84
C PRO A 353 14.78 -10.44 -3.07
N ALA A 354 15.24 -10.90 -4.24
CA ALA A 354 14.44 -10.92 -5.46
C ALA A 354 13.18 -11.77 -5.27
N GLY A 355 12.01 -11.22 -5.62
CA GLY A 355 10.72 -11.91 -5.49
C GLY A 355 10.50 -12.97 -6.57
N GLU A 356 11.15 -12.85 -7.72
CA GLU A 356 11.04 -13.72 -8.90
C GLU A 356 12.41 -13.89 -9.59
N ASN A 357 12.46 -14.81 -10.55
CA ASN A 357 13.64 -14.97 -11.40
C ASN A 357 13.66 -13.86 -12.47
N SER A 358 14.82 -13.28 -12.72
CA SER A 358 15.17 -12.64 -13.99
C SER A 358 16.22 -13.49 -14.69
N PHE A 359 16.57 -13.18 -15.95
CA PHE A 359 17.55 -13.93 -16.74
C PHE A 359 18.89 -14.09 -16.03
N THR A 360 19.29 -13.14 -15.18
CA THR A 360 20.57 -13.14 -14.46
C THR A 360 20.45 -13.22 -12.94
N THR A 361 19.24 -13.33 -12.40
CA THR A 361 19.03 -13.34 -10.94
C THR A 361 18.00 -14.39 -10.57
N LEU A 362 18.32 -15.23 -9.58
CA LEU A 362 17.37 -16.21 -9.06
C LEU A 362 16.50 -15.59 -7.96
N LYS A 363 15.26 -16.06 -7.85
CA LYS A 363 14.39 -15.75 -6.73
C LYS A 363 15.10 -16.04 -5.40
N GLY A 364 14.97 -15.11 -4.45
CA GLY A 364 15.58 -15.17 -3.13
C GLY A 364 17.01 -14.63 -3.07
N GLU A 365 17.64 -14.37 -4.21
CA GLU A 365 18.94 -13.74 -4.27
C GLU A 365 18.87 -12.29 -3.77
N MET A 366 19.76 -11.90 -2.86
CA MET A 366 19.78 -10.56 -2.30
C MET A 366 20.24 -9.54 -3.33
N GLN A 367 19.45 -8.49 -3.52
CA GLN A 367 19.75 -7.36 -4.39
C GLN A 367 19.82 -6.07 -3.57
N ASP A 368 20.64 -5.12 -4.01
CA ASP A 368 20.86 -3.81 -3.39
C ASP A 368 21.20 -2.74 -4.44
N SER A 369 21.56 -1.54 -3.99
CA SER A 369 21.87 -0.41 -4.87
C SER A 369 23.06 -0.64 -5.83
N GLN A 370 23.97 -1.55 -5.49
CA GLN A 370 25.19 -1.86 -6.24
C GLN A 370 25.02 -3.06 -7.16
N SER A 371 23.92 -3.80 -7.01
CA SER A 371 23.58 -4.92 -7.87
C SER A 371 23.55 -4.49 -9.34
N PRO A 372 24.19 -5.25 -10.25
CA PRO A 372 24.22 -4.92 -11.67
C PRO A 372 22.82 -4.85 -12.29
N LEU A 373 22.54 -3.77 -13.03
CA LEU A 373 21.38 -3.63 -13.90
C LEU A 373 21.71 -4.29 -15.25
N THR A 374 21.82 -5.61 -15.25
CA THR A 374 22.09 -6.39 -16.46
C THR A 374 20.95 -6.26 -17.48
N PRO A 375 21.24 -6.31 -18.79
CA PRO A 375 22.56 -6.49 -19.41
C PRO A 375 23.24 -5.15 -19.79
N PHE A 376 22.94 -4.05 -19.09
CA PHE A 376 23.32 -2.71 -19.53
C PHE A 376 24.72 -2.31 -19.07
N PHE A 377 25.68 -2.27 -20.00
CA PHE A 377 27.00 -1.72 -19.72
C PHE A 377 26.99 -0.18 -19.67
N ALA A 378 27.67 0.37 -18.66
CA ALA A 378 27.96 1.79 -18.50
C ALA A 378 29.25 2.21 -19.20
N SER A 379 30.19 1.27 -19.40
CA SER A 379 31.45 1.50 -20.11
C SER A 379 31.92 0.27 -20.88
N VAL A 380 32.86 0.50 -21.80
CA VAL A 380 33.41 -0.52 -22.71
C VAL A 380 34.28 -1.57 -22.02
N ASP A 381 34.66 -1.34 -20.77
CA ASP A 381 35.44 -2.26 -19.94
C ASP A 381 34.60 -3.37 -19.28
N GLY A 382 33.29 -3.40 -19.55
CA GLY A 382 32.36 -4.37 -18.99
C GLY A 382 31.72 -3.95 -17.67
N THR A 383 31.92 -2.71 -17.22
CA THR A 383 31.21 -2.19 -16.04
C THR A 383 29.72 -2.04 -16.33
N PHE A 384 28.88 -2.67 -15.52
CA PHE A 384 27.42 -2.53 -15.60
C PHE A 384 26.94 -1.23 -14.96
N TRP A 385 25.81 -0.71 -15.45
CA TRP A 385 25.00 0.21 -14.66
C TRP A 385 24.56 -0.46 -13.37
N ASN A 386 24.41 0.30 -12.30
CA ASN A 386 23.76 -0.10 -11.05
C ASN A 386 22.77 0.99 -10.62
N SER A 387 22.02 0.77 -9.55
CA SER A 387 21.01 1.75 -9.13
C SER A 387 21.65 3.10 -8.77
N ASP A 388 22.82 3.10 -8.13
CA ASP A 388 23.53 4.33 -7.72
C ASP A 388 23.95 5.19 -8.91
N THR A 389 24.52 4.56 -9.94
CA THR A 389 24.97 5.24 -11.16
C THR A 389 23.78 5.65 -12.05
N ALA A 390 22.70 4.87 -12.07
CA ALA A 390 21.46 5.16 -12.79
C ALA A 390 20.46 6.02 -11.96
N ARG A 391 20.87 6.56 -10.80
CA ARG A 391 19.96 7.24 -9.87
C ARG A 391 19.28 8.48 -10.46
N THR A 392 19.94 9.18 -11.37
CA THR A 392 19.43 10.45 -11.94
C THR A 392 19.08 10.28 -13.41
N THR A 393 18.06 10.99 -13.90
CA THR A 393 17.70 10.98 -15.33
C THR A 393 18.79 11.66 -16.17
N GLU A 394 19.48 12.66 -15.59
CA GLU A 394 20.58 13.38 -16.23
C GLU A 394 21.78 12.48 -16.54
N ALA A 395 21.94 11.36 -15.84
CA ALA A 395 22.97 10.35 -16.15
C ALA A 395 22.81 9.75 -17.56
N PHE A 396 21.59 9.79 -18.10
CA PHE A 396 21.27 9.36 -19.47
C PHE A 396 20.99 10.55 -20.41
N GLY A 397 21.16 11.78 -19.92
CA GLY A 397 21.04 12.99 -20.72
C GLY A 397 19.60 13.47 -20.94
N TYR A 398 18.63 13.10 -20.11
CA TYR A 398 17.27 13.63 -20.18
C TYR A 398 16.77 14.09 -18.80
N THR A 399 15.68 14.85 -18.78
CA THR A 399 14.92 15.16 -17.57
C THR A 399 13.44 15.36 -17.92
N TYR A 400 12.59 15.59 -16.91
CA TYR A 400 11.19 15.93 -17.07
C TYR A 400 10.95 17.39 -16.65
N ALA A 401 9.98 18.07 -17.25
CA ALA A 401 9.67 19.46 -16.93
C ALA A 401 9.43 19.71 -15.44
N ASP A 402 8.89 18.72 -14.73
CA ASP A 402 8.55 18.79 -13.31
C ASP A 402 9.71 18.55 -12.36
N THR A 403 10.76 17.88 -12.84
CA THR A 403 11.96 17.54 -12.04
C THR A 403 13.22 18.26 -12.51
N ASP A 404 13.11 19.10 -13.55
CA ASP A 404 14.22 19.89 -14.08
C ASP A 404 14.72 20.92 -13.04
N VAL A 405 15.97 20.73 -12.62
CA VAL A 405 16.67 21.59 -11.65
C VAL A 405 17.41 22.75 -12.32
N THR A 406 17.37 22.88 -13.64
CA THR A 406 18.09 23.94 -14.37
C THR A 406 17.67 25.32 -13.88
N GLY A 407 18.61 26.04 -13.25
CA GLY A 407 18.38 27.39 -12.71
C GLY A 407 17.48 27.45 -11.47
N LYS A 408 17.22 26.32 -10.80
CA LYS A 408 16.33 26.21 -9.62
C LYS A 408 17.00 25.46 -8.47
N GLN A 409 16.58 25.72 -7.24
CA GLN A 409 17.00 24.92 -6.08
C GLN A 409 16.16 23.63 -5.99
N LYS A 410 16.77 22.54 -5.53
CA LYS A 410 16.06 21.25 -5.36
C LYS A 410 14.88 21.34 -4.39
N GLU A 411 15.01 22.19 -3.36
CA GLU A 411 13.96 22.40 -2.38
C GLU A 411 12.74 23.14 -2.97
N ASP A 412 12.97 24.10 -3.88
CA ASP A 412 11.88 24.79 -4.58
C ASP A 412 11.11 23.81 -5.48
N ILE A 413 11.83 22.93 -6.18
CA ILE A 413 11.22 21.84 -6.97
C ILE A 413 10.42 20.92 -6.07
N ARG A 414 10.96 20.53 -4.91
CA ARG A 414 10.26 19.67 -3.95
C ARG A 414 8.94 20.27 -3.49
N GLN A 415 8.92 21.57 -3.17
CA GLN A 415 7.71 22.28 -2.75
C GLN A 415 6.69 22.45 -3.88
N ASP A 416 7.15 22.78 -5.09
CA ASP A 416 6.31 22.84 -6.29
C ASP A 416 5.67 21.49 -6.60
N LEU A 417 6.44 20.40 -6.52
CA LEU A 417 5.95 19.04 -6.69
C LEU A 417 4.91 18.66 -5.63
N GLN A 418 5.11 19.01 -4.36
CA GLN A 418 4.12 18.76 -3.31
C GLN A 418 2.77 19.40 -3.66
N LYS A 419 2.78 20.64 -4.16
CA LYS A 419 1.57 21.35 -4.61
C LYS A 419 0.95 20.68 -5.84
N LYS A 420 1.76 20.41 -6.87
CA LYS A 420 1.35 19.80 -8.14
C LYS A 420 0.74 18.41 -7.94
N VAL A 421 1.32 17.57 -7.10
CA VAL A 421 0.77 16.23 -6.80
C VAL A 421 -0.62 16.33 -6.20
N SER A 422 -0.85 17.28 -5.29
CA SER A 422 -2.20 17.57 -4.76
C SER A 422 -3.15 18.11 -5.84
N GLU A 423 -2.69 18.96 -6.74
CA GLU A 423 -3.49 19.52 -7.83
C GLU A 423 -3.86 18.47 -8.90
N TRP A 424 -2.90 17.66 -9.33
CA TRP A 424 -3.09 16.67 -10.38
C TRP A 424 -3.91 15.48 -9.92
N TRP A 425 -3.58 14.92 -8.75
CA TRP A 425 -4.08 13.60 -8.33
C TRP A 425 -4.79 13.63 -6.97
N GLY A 426 -4.61 14.71 -6.20
CA GLY A 426 -5.35 14.92 -4.96
C GLY A 426 -6.84 15.19 -5.19
N GLY A 427 -7.25 15.70 -6.35
CA GLY A 427 -8.66 15.94 -6.70
C GLY A 427 -9.54 14.70 -6.63
N SER A 428 -9.10 13.56 -7.15
CA SER A 428 -9.87 12.29 -7.04
C SER A 428 -9.88 11.71 -5.61
N ALA A 429 -8.85 12.00 -4.81
CA ALA A 429 -8.87 11.73 -3.37
C ALA A 429 -9.83 12.70 -2.63
N ALA A 430 -9.88 13.96 -3.04
CA ALA A 430 -10.65 15.04 -2.42
C ALA A 430 -12.12 15.06 -2.84
N VAL A 431 -12.50 14.72 -4.07
CA VAL A 431 -13.89 14.70 -4.56
C VAL A 431 -14.71 13.64 -3.82
N GLY A 432 -14.12 12.47 -3.54
CA GLY A 432 -14.74 11.47 -2.66
C GLY A 432 -14.93 12.00 -1.24
N LEU A 433 -13.96 12.76 -0.72
CA LEU A 433 -14.02 13.41 0.59
C LEU A 433 -15.01 14.60 0.62
N GLN A 434 -15.08 15.43 -0.42
CA GLN A 434 -15.83 16.69 -0.46
C GLN A 434 -17.30 16.46 -0.83
N ALA A 435 -17.61 15.58 -1.79
CA ALA A 435 -18.97 15.10 -1.99
C ALA A 435 -19.51 14.40 -0.73
N SER A 436 -18.65 13.65 -0.01
CA SER A 436 -19.03 13.09 1.28
C SER A 436 -19.21 14.14 2.38
N THR A 437 -18.41 15.20 2.39
CA THR A 437 -18.48 16.28 3.38
C THR A 437 -19.73 17.13 3.18
N ASP A 438 -20.06 17.48 1.93
CA ASP A 438 -21.27 18.25 1.59
C ASP A 438 -22.54 17.45 1.94
N ILE A 439 -22.54 16.14 1.73
CA ILE A 439 -23.66 15.26 2.10
C ILE A 439 -23.69 14.99 3.62
N MET A 440 -22.54 14.88 4.30
CA MET A 440 -22.46 14.77 5.77
C MET A 440 -22.94 16.03 6.48
N MET A 441 -22.63 17.21 5.94
CA MET A 441 -23.14 18.50 6.43
C MET A 441 -24.65 18.61 6.18
N ALA A 442 -25.15 18.07 5.07
CA ALA A 442 -26.60 17.94 4.83
C ALA A 442 -27.28 16.90 5.76
N GLY A 443 -26.53 15.91 6.26
CA GLY A 443 -26.98 14.86 7.19
C GLY A 443 -26.69 15.12 8.68
N GLY A 444 -26.08 16.26 9.05
CA GLY A 444 -25.83 16.65 10.44
C GLY A 444 -24.64 15.97 11.13
N ILE A 445 -23.67 15.41 10.39
CA ILE A 445 -22.49 14.73 10.94
C ILE A 445 -21.27 15.67 10.91
N SER A 446 -20.65 15.93 12.06
CA SER A 446 -19.52 16.86 12.25
C SER A 446 -18.17 16.22 11.88
N SER A 447 -17.33 16.94 11.12
CA SER A 447 -16.14 16.43 10.41
C SER A 447 -14.79 16.58 11.15
N THR A 448 -14.75 16.50 12.47
CA THR A 448 -13.50 16.70 13.24
C THR A 448 -13.05 15.44 13.97
N GLU A 449 -12.84 14.34 13.26
CA GLU A 449 -12.38 13.07 13.83
C GLU A 449 -11.38 12.40 12.88
N TYR A 450 -10.40 11.71 13.46
CA TYR A 450 -9.39 10.90 12.75
C TYR A 450 -10.01 10.18 11.55
N THR A 451 -9.54 10.46 10.34
CA THR A 451 -9.96 9.74 9.15
C THR A 451 -9.34 8.35 9.18
N THR A 452 -10.04 7.39 9.78
CA THR A 452 -9.76 5.96 9.60
C THR A 452 -9.67 5.69 8.10
N LYS A 453 -8.58 5.07 7.66
CA LYS A 453 -8.40 4.66 6.27
C LYS A 453 -8.72 3.18 6.15
N TRP A 454 -9.70 2.85 5.31
CA TRP A 454 -10.03 1.46 5.00
C TRP A 454 -9.36 1.00 3.70
N THR A 455 -8.67 -0.13 3.76
CA THR A 455 -7.93 -0.72 2.63
C THR A 455 -8.12 -2.22 2.56
N ILE A 456 -8.37 -2.74 1.36
CA ILE A 456 -8.30 -4.17 1.06
C ILE A 456 -6.85 -4.51 0.79
N ALA A 457 -6.31 -5.40 1.61
CA ALA A 457 -4.97 -5.94 1.47
C ALA A 457 -5.07 -7.34 0.83
N VAL A 458 -4.27 -7.59 -0.20
CA VAL A 458 -4.16 -8.93 -0.80
C VAL A 458 -2.75 -9.46 -0.72
N LEU A 459 -2.64 -10.73 -0.35
CA LEU A 459 -1.41 -11.51 -0.37
C LEU A 459 -1.62 -12.67 -1.34
N VAL A 460 -0.99 -12.60 -2.51
CA VAL A 460 -1.23 -13.57 -3.59
C VAL A 460 0.05 -14.31 -3.95
N ASN A 461 -0.10 -15.58 -4.33
CA ASN A 461 0.95 -16.32 -5.00
C ASN A 461 0.91 -16.00 -6.50
N MET A 462 1.87 -15.24 -7.01
CA MET A 462 1.92 -14.89 -8.43
C MET A 462 2.05 -16.12 -9.33
N GLY A 463 2.74 -17.17 -8.87
CA GLY A 463 2.91 -18.43 -9.61
C GLY A 463 1.73 -19.40 -9.48
N ALA A 464 0.65 -19.03 -8.79
CA ALA A 464 -0.52 -19.90 -8.64
C ALA A 464 -1.27 -20.18 -9.95
N PHE A 465 -1.24 -19.24 -10.90
CA PHE A 465 -1.77 -19.44 -12.24
C PHE A 465 -0.75 -19.02 -13.30
N PRO A 466 -0.67 -19.76 -14.43
CA PRO A 466 -0.02 -19.23 -15.62
C PRO A 466 -0.82 -18.05 -16.15
N GLY A 467 -0.12 -16.96 -16.48
CA GLY A 467 -0.69 -15.77 -17.11
C GLY A 467 -0.95 -14.61 -16.15
N SER A 468 -1.66 -13.60 -16.65
CA SER A 468 -2.05 -12.42 -15.86
C SER A 468 -3.45 -12.61 -15.32
N TYR A 469 -3.73 -12.05 -14.16
CA TYR A 469 -5.08 -12.09 -13.57
C TYR A 469 -5.42 -10.80 -12.85
N THR A 470 -6.71 -10.59 -12.60
CA THR A 470 -7.21 -9.43 -11.86
C THR A 470 -8.20 -9.90 -10.80
N ILE A 471 -8.00 -9.44 -9.57
CA ILE A 471 -8.94 -9.65 -8.47
C ILE A 471 -9.87 -8.44 -8.42
N TYR A 472 -11.15 -8.64 -8.70
CA TYR A 472 -12.18 -7.61 -8.61
C TYR A 472 -12.90 -7.71 -7.27
N PHE A 473 -13.11 -6.56 -6.62
CA PHE A 473 -13.81 -6.46 -5.32
C PHE A 473 -15.16 -5.78 -5.48
N TYR A 474 -16.14 -6.25 -4.70
CA TYR A 474 -17.52 -5.76 -4.72
C TYR A 474 -18.06 -5.57 -3.30
N LEU A 475 -18.89 -4.55 -3.09
CA LEU A 475 -19.71 -4.36 -1.89
C LEU A 475 -21.17 -4.70 -2.19
N GLY A 476 -21.61 -5.87 -1.74
CA GLY A 476 -22.94 -6.43 -1.93
C GLY A 476 -22.91 -7.75 -2.69
N GLN A 477 -23.96 -8.02 -3.47
CA GLN A 477 -24.07 -9.28 -4.20
C GLN A 477 -23.09 -9.35 -5.38
N LEU A 478 -22.44 -10.51 -5.54
CA LEU A 478 -21.54 -10.75 -6.66
C LEU A 478 -22.34 -10.71 -7.98
N PRO A 479 -21.84 -10.00 -9.00
CA PRO A 479 -22.52 -9.95 -10.30
C PRO A 479 -22.48 -11.28 -11.05
N ALA A 480 -23.37 -11.43 -12.02
CA ALA A 480 -23.43 -12.61 -12.89
C ALA A 480 -22.15 -12.80 -13.74
N GLY A 481 -21.39 -11.73 -13.98
CA GLY A 481 -20.10 -11.77 -14.66
C GLY A 481 -19.04 -10.98 -13.88
N CYS A 482 -17.81 -11.49 -13.89
CA CYS A 482 -16.67 -10.89 -13.22
C CYS A 482 -16.15 -9.69 -14.01
N GLY A 483 -16.15 -8.50 -13.41
CA GLY A 483 -15.61 -7.28 -14.01
C GLY A 483 -16.26 -6.00 -13.47
N GLU A 484 -15.99 -4.89 -14.14
CA GLU A 484 -16.27 -3.53 -13.64
C GLU A 484 -17.74 -3.09 -13.81
N GLN A 485 -18.57 -3.91 -14.47
CA GLN A 485 -19.86 -3.48 -15.03
C GLN A 485 -21.01 -3.32 -14.02
N THR A 486 -20.74 -3.20 -12.71
CA THR A 486 -21.80 -3.19 -11.69
C THR A 486 -21.67 -2.07 -10.67
N SER A 487 -22.81 -1.61 -10.14
CA SER A 487 -22.89 -0.61 -9.07
C SER A 487 -22.32 -1.08 -7.73
N HIS A 488 -21.99 -2.37 -7.61
CA HIS A 488 -21.34 -2.94 -6.44
C HIS A 488 -19.82 -2.96 -6.57
N TYR A 489 -19.26 -2.66 -7.75
CA TYR A 489 -17.82 -2.68 -7.99
C TYR A 489 -17.07 -1.62 -7.17
N VAL A 490 -16.00 -2.06 -6.52
CA VAL A 490 -15.18 -1.24 -5.60
C VAL A 490 -13.88 -0.80 -6.28
N GLY A 491 -13.23 -1.75 -6.95
CA GLY A 491 -11.91 -1.62 -7.57
C GLY A 491 -11.33 -3.00 -7.83
N GLY A 492 -10.22 -3.07 -8.56
CA GLY A 492 -9.61 -4.33 -8.93
C GLY A 492 -8.09 -4.26 -8.91
N ILE A 493 -7.45 -5.34 -8.47
CA ILE A 493 -5.99 -5.41 -8.38
C ILE A 493 -5.51 -6.36 -9.48
N PRO A 494 -4.92 -5.82 -10.57
CA PRO A 494 -4.29 -6.63 -11.59
C PRO A 494 -2.91 -7.08 -11.13
N PHE A 495 -2.54 -8.27 -11.58
CA PHE A 495 -1.21 -8.85 -11.43
C PHE A 495 -0.73 -9.22 -12.83
N ALA A 496 0.21 -8.43 -13.36
CA ALA A 496 0.88 -8.74 -14.61
C ALA A 496 1.81 -9.92 -14.37
N GLY A 497 1.50 -11.04 -15.01
CA GLY A 497 2.16 -12.32 -14.77
C GLY A 497 2.73 -12.94 -16.04
N ASN A 498 3.56 -13.96 -15.85
CA ASN A 498 4.15 -14.74 -16.92
C ASN A 498 3.23 -15.91 -17.30
N LEU A 499 3.13 -16.22 -18.60
CA LEU A 499 2.32 -17.35 -19.12
C LEU A 499 2.93 -18.73 -18.82
N MET A 500 4.12 -18.80 -18.23
CA MET A 500 4.72 -20.05 -17.75
C MET A 500 4.38 -20.24 -16.28
N ALA A 501 3.73 -21.36 -15.96
CA ALA A 501 3.58 -21.80 -14.59
C ALA A 501 4.96 -22.25 -14.07
N ASN A 502 5.75 -21.32 -13.57
CA ASN A 502 6.78 -21.71 -12.63
C ASN A 502 6.07 -22.00 -11.31
N SER A 503 6.44 -23.11 -10.66
CA SER A 503 6.08 -23.42 -9.28
C SER A 503 6.72 -22.44 -8.28
N SER A 504 6.86 -21.17 -8.67
CA SER A 504 7.36 -20.12 -7.82
C SER A 504 6.27 -19.79 -6.82
N ASP A 505 6.51 -20.11 -5.55
CA ASP A 505 5.76 -19.63 -4.39
C ASP A 505 5.97 -18.11 -4.17
N SER A 506 5.94 -17.31 -5.24
CA SER A 506 6.28 -15.89 -5.21
C SER A 506 5.10 -15.13 -4.65
N VAL A 507 5.23 -14.76 -3.38
CA VAL A 507 4.20 -14.04 -2.66
C VAL A 507 4.43 -12.56 -2.87
N ILE A 508 3.37 -11.87 -3.30
CA ILE A 508 3.38 -10.42 -3.51
C ILE A 508 2.19 -9.80 -2.79
N THR A 509 2.32 -8.52 -2.48
CA THR A 509 1.28 -7.73 -1.83
C THR A 509 0.79 -6.64 -2.74
N ALA A 510 -0.50 -6.36 -2.64
CA ALA A 510 -1.08 -5.16 -3.21
C ALA A 510 -2.21 -4.69 -2.29
N ALA A 511 -2.49 -3.39 -2.35
CA ALA A 511 -3.49 -2.77 -1.51
C ALA A 511 -4.42 -1.90 -2.35
N LEU A 512 -5.71 -1.99 -2.08
CA LEU A 512 -6.75 -1.19 -2.71
C LEU A 512 -7.45 -0.40 -1.61
N PRO A 513 -7.23 0.91 -1.48
CA PRO A 513 -7.98 1.68 -0.49
C PRO A 513 -9.45 1.77 -0.93
N ILE A 514 -10.38 1.57 0.01
CA ILE A 514 -11.84 1.44 -0.23
C ILE A 514 -12.67 2.48 0.51
N GLU A 515 -12.02 3.38 1.23
CA GLU A 515 -12.61 4.43 2.07
C GLU A 515 -13.78 5.18 1.40
N SER A 516 -13.59 5.64 0.17
CA SER A 516 -14.62 6.40 -0.56
C SER A 516 -15.88 5.56 -0.81
N ARG A 517 -15.73 4.27 -1.09
CA ARG A 517 -16.85 3.35 -1.31
C ARG A 517 -17.59 3.04 -0.01
N LEU A 518 -16.87 2.92 1.11
CA LEU A 518 -17.52 2.78 2.42
C LEU A 518 -18.25 4.07 2.81
N ARG A 519 -17.68 5.24 2.53
CA ARG A 519 -18.35 6.54 2.74
C ARG A 519 -19.64 6.66 1.94
N GLU A 520 -19.65 6.23 0.68
CA GLU A 520 -20.87 6.15 -0.13
C GLU A 520 -21.92 5.27 0.56
N ARG A 521 -21.55 4.12 1.13
CA ARG A 521 -22.48 3.27 1.89
C ARG A 521 -23.02 3.94 3.16
N VAL A 522 -22.22 4.78 3.82
CA VAL A 522 -22.71 5.61 4.94
C VAL A 522 -23.75 6.62 4.46
N ILE A 523 -23.44 7.30 3.37
CA ILE A 523 -24.31 8.32 2.77
C ILE A 523 -25.67 7.74 2.33
N TYR A 524 -25.64 6.59 1.67
CA TYR A 524 -26.86 5.92 1.20
C TYR A 524 -27.62 5.19 2.31
N GLY A 525 -27.09 5.15 3.54
CA GLY A 525 -27.72 4.52 4.70
C GLY A 525 -27.53 3.00 4.80
N ASP A 526 -26.68 2.41 3.94
CA ASP A 526 -26.33 0.98 3.94
C ASP A 526 -25.38 0.62 5.10
N LEU A 527 -24.57 1.59 5.56
CA LEU A 527 -23.57 1.44 6.63
C LEU A 527 -23.79 2.54 7.69
N PRO A 528 -23.91 2.24 9.00
CA PRO A 528 -24.21 3.27 10.00
C PRO A 528 -23.12 4.33 10.20
N SER A 529 -21.85 3.92 10.22
CA SER A 529 -20.70 4.81 10.34
C SER A 529 -19.42 4.14 9.83
N LEU A 530 -18.31 4.88 9.81
CA LEU A 530 -16.98 4.34 9.51
C LEU A 530 -16.22 3.81 10.73
N SER A 531 -16.90 3.64 11.87
CA SER A 531 -16.30 3.03 13.05
C SER A 531 -15.84 1.61 12.75
N PHE A 532 -14.79 1.14 13.44
CA PHE A 532 -14.28 -0.23 13.26
C PHE A 532 -15.38 -1.27 13.39
N LYS A 533 -16.22 -1.14 14.42
CA LYS A 533 -17.35 -2.03 14.69
C LYS A 533 -18.34 -2.10 13.52
N ASP A 534 -18.77 -0.95 13.02
CA ASP A 534 -19.81 -0.91 11.98
C ASP A 534 -19.28 -1.44 10.65
N VAL A 535 -18.03 -1.14 10.31
CA VAL A 535 -17.39 -1.61 9.09
C VAL A 535 -17.03 -3.09 9.17
N GLU A 536 -16.49 -3.58 10.30
CA GLU A 536 -16.22 -5.01 10.51
C GLU A 536 -17.52 -5.81 10.39
N TYR A 537 -18.60 -5.35 11.04
CA TYR A 537 -19.92 -5.96 10.93
C TYR A 537 -20.47 -5.94 9.49
N TYR A 538 -20.33 -4.81 8.79
CA TYR A 538 -20.84 -4.67 7.42
C TYR A 538 -20.07 -5.53 6.42
N LEU A 539 -18.75 -5.59 6.51
CA LEU A 539 -17.90 -6.31 5.56
C LEU A 539 -17.87 -7.81 5.86
N LEU A 540 -17.62 -8.19 7.11
CA LEU A 540 -17.34 -9.57 7.51
C LEU A 540 -18.60 -10.30 7.98
N GLU A 541 -19.34 -9.74 8.93
CA GLU A 541 -20.50 -10.44 9.50
C GLU A 541 -21.69 -10.50 8.52
N ARG A 542 -21.94 -9.42 7.77
CA ARG A 542 -22.92 -9.40 6.69
C ARG A 542 -22.40 -9.95 5.35
N GLN A 543 -21.11 -10.30 5.28
CA GLN A 543 -20.45 -10.79 4.07
C GLN A 543 -20.68 -9.91 2.84
N ASN A 544 -20.73 -8.58 3.01
CA ASN A 544 -20.92 -7.69 1.87
C ASN A 544 -19.65 -7.55 1.03
N LEU A 545 -18.46 -7.86 1.55
CA LEU A 545 -17.26 -7.87 0.73
C LEU A 545 -17.20 -9.18 -0.06
N GLN A 546 -17.40 -9.07 -1.37
CA GLN A 546 -17.30 -10.19 -2.31
C GLN A 546 -16.15 -9.94 -3.27
N LEU A 547 -15.55 -11.02 -3.77
CA LEU A 547 -14.47 -10.93 -4.74
C LEU A 547 -14.64 -11.95 -5.86
N CYS A 548 -14.04 -11.65 -7.01
CA CYS A 548 -13.96 -12.57 -8.13
C CYS A 548 -12.61 -12.39 -8.84
N VAL A 549 -12.05 -13.49 -9.33
CA VAL A 549 -10.76 -13.50 -10.03
C VAL A 549 -10.99 -13.81 -11.50
N MET A 550 -10.55 -12.89 -12.38
CA MET A 550 -10.50 -13.12 -13.82
C MET A 550 -9.05 -13.42 -14.23
N ALA A 551 -8.79 -14.61 -14.75
CA ALA A 551 -7.50 -14.95 -15.35
C ALA A 551 -7.57 -14.81 -16.87
N ASP A 552 -6.49 -14.29 -17.46
CA ASP A 552 -6.27 -14.13 -18.90
C ASP A 552 -7.42 -13.40 -19.62
N PHE A 553 -8.18 -12.56 -18.90
CA PHE A 553 -9.35 -11.82 -19.39
C PHE A 553 -10.45 -12.70 -20.00
N ARG A 554 -10.42 -14.01 -19.75
CA ARG A 554 -11.29 -14.99 -20.42
C ARG A 554 -12.00 -15.92 -19.45
N ARG A 555 -11.38 -16.24 -18.31
CA ARG A 555 -11.87 -17.26 -17.39
C ARG A 555 -11.98 -16.75 -15.97
N VAL A 556 -13.13 -16.97 -15.36
CA VAL A 556 -13.30 -16.81 -13.91
C VAL A 556 -12.67 -18.01 -13.22
N VAL A 557 -11.85 -17.76 -12.21
CA VAL A 557 -11.16 -18.82 -11.45
C VAL A 557 -11.48 -18.73 -9.97
N ASP A 558 -11.31 -19.84 -9.27
CA ASP A 558 -11.51 -19.90 -7.82
C ASP A 558 -10.43 -19.07 -7.09
N PRO A 559 -10.80 -18.06 -6.29
CA PRO A 559 -9.86 -17.27 -5.52
C PRO A 559 -8.97 -18.08 -4.56
N ALA A 560 -9.46 -19.23 -4.09
CA ALA A 560 -8.69 -20.10 -3.19
C ALA A 560 -7.41 -20.66 -3.83
N GLN A 561 -7.31 -20.62 -5.16
CA GLN A 561 -6.12 -21.08 -5.87
C GLN A 561 -4.97 -20.06 -5.81
N ILE A 562 -5.25 -18.75 -5.66
CA ILE A 562 -4.22 -17.69 -5.65
C ILE A 562 -3.93 -17.11 -4.27
N LEU A 563 -4.91 -17.08 -3.38
CA LEU A 563 -4.77 -16.42 -2.08
C LEU A 563 -4.00 -17.35 -1.13
N LYS A 564 -2.81 -16.91 -0.66
CA LYS A 564 -2.14 -17.57 0.47
C LYS A 564 -2.76 -17.03 1.75
N ASN A 565 -3.39 -17.93 2.52
CA ASN A 565 -4.27 -17.67 3.66
C ASN A 565 -5.68 -17.22 3.24
N HIS A 566 -6.51 -18.21 2.88
CA HIS A 566 -7.95 -18.03 2.80
C HIS A 566 -8.53 -17.93 4.21
N SER A 567 -8.25 -16.83 4.89
CA SER A 567 -9.06 -16.40 6.02
C SER A 567 -9.37 -14.93 5.82
N MET A 568 -10.66 -14.61 5.64
CA MET A 568 -11.20 -13.32 6.04
C MET A 568 -11.16 -13.16 7.59
N ALA A 569 -10.26 -13.88 8.28
CA ALA A 569 -10.34 -14.24 9.68
C ALA A 569 -8.99 -14.66 10.32
N ASP A 570 -7.83 -14.28 9.77
CA ASP A 570 -6.66 -14.05 10.63
C ASP A 570 -6.78 -12.60 11.02
N SER A 571 -7.59 -12.34 12.06
CA SER A 571 -7.79 -11.00 12.58
C SER A 571 -6.50 -10.56 13.25
N HIS A 572 -5.51 -10.14 12.45
CA HIS A 572 -4.43 -9.32 12.94
C HIS A 572 -5.09 -8.07 13.52
N ILE A 573 -5.14 -8.01 14.84
CA ILE A 573 -5.73 -6.88 15.53
C ILE A 573 -4.87 -5.65 15.17
N PRO A 574 -5.42 -4.64 14.47
CA PRO A 574 -4.63 -3.52 13.98
C PRO A 574 -3.97 -2.78 15.14
N SER A 575 -2.68 -2.49 14.98
CA SER A 575 -1.91 -1.70 15.92
C SER A 575 -2.29 -0.23 15.78
N VAL A 576 -2.86 0.37 16.83
CA VAL A 576 -3.25 1.77 16.90
C VAL A 576 -2.33 2.46 17.92
N PRO A 577 -1.30 3.20 17.48
CA PRO A 577 -0.30 3.76 18.39
C PRO A 577 -0.87 4.90 19.25
N PRO A 578 -0.23 5.24 20.39
CA PRO A 578 -0.50 6.45 21.16
C PRO A 578 -0.20 7.73 20.34
N PRO A 579 -0.72 8.91 20.76
CA PRO A 579 -1.56 9.14 21.94
C PRO A 579 -3.05 8.84 21.68
N TRP A 580 -3.79 8.47 22.72
CA TRP A 580 -5.24 8.24 22.64
C TRP A 580 -6.00 9.32 23.42
N THR A 581 -7.02 9.89 22.79
CA THR A 581 -8.04 10.71 23.45
C THR A 581 -9.35 9.93 23.41
N LEU A 582 -9.95 9.71 24.57
CA LEU A 582 -11.19 8.95 24.72
C LEU A 582 -12.25 9.81 25.41
N LYS A 583 -13.53 9.49 25.18
CA LYS A 583 -14.65 10.08 25.90
C LYS A 583 -15.53 9.01 26.51
N GLY A 584 -16.02 9.26 27.73
CA GLY A 584 -16.91 8.32 28.41
C GLY A 584 -17.30 8.72 29.82
N ASP A 585 -18.19 7.91 30.41
CA ASP A 585 -18.55 8.04 31.82
C ASP A 585 -17.59 7.21 32.68
N ILE A 586 -17.01 7.83 33.71
CA ILE A 586 -16.10 7.18 34.67
C ILE A 586 -16.80 7.05 36.01
N TYR A 587 -16.85 5.86 36.57
CA TYR A 587 -17.31 5.56 37.92
C TYR A 587 -16.09 5.09 38.71
N ALA A 588 -15.68 5.84 39.72
CA ALA A 588 -14.46 5.54 40.45
C ALA A 588 -14.63 5.70 41.96
N PHE A 589 -13.97 4.84 42.72
CA PHE A 589 -13.72 5.09 44.14
C PHE A 589 -12.29 4.70 44.49
N ILE A 590 -11.77 5.38 45.50
CA ILE A 590 -10.42 5.23 46.01
C ILE A 590 -10.51 4.49 47.33
N PHE A 591 -9.57 3.59 47.58
CA PHE A 591 -9.44 2.88 48.83
C PHE A 591 -7.97 2.82 49.26
N TRP A 592 -7.71 2.36 50.48
CA TRP A 592 -6.36 2.25 51.01
C TRP A 592 -5.98 0.78 51.21
N THR A 593 -4.87 0.36 50.63
CA THR A 593 -4.26 -0.96 50.93
C THR A 593 -3.22 -0.79 52.03
N PRO A 594 -3.44 -1.34 53.25
CA PRO A 594 -2.46 -1.25 54.33
C PRO A 594 -1.12 -1.92 53.95
N PRO A 595 0.03 -1.35 54.35
CA PRO A 595 1.34 -1.98 54.12
C PRO A 595 1.48 -3.37 54.75
N SER A 596 0.74 -3.68 55.82
CA SER A 596 0.69 -5.03 56.40
C SER A 596 0.05 -6.03 55.44
N GLN A 597 -1.11 -5.68 54.89
CA GLN A 597 -1.80 -6.49 53.89
C GLN A 597 -0.94 -6.65 52.62
N ALA A 598 -0.31 -5.58 52.15
CA ALA A 598 0.57 -5.65 50.98
C ALA A 598 1.79 -6.58 51.18
N LYS A 599 2.30 -6.71 52.42
CA LYS A 599 3.40 -7.62 52.77
C LYS A 599 3.00 -9.09 52.79
N GLU A 600 1.76 -9.39 53.18
CA GLU A 600 1.22 -10.76 53.18
C GLU A 600 0.94 -11.27 51.76
N GLY A 601 0.82 -10.35 50.81
CA GLY A 601 0.49 -10.62 49.41
C GLY A 601 -0.87 -10.03 49.06
N LEU A 602 -1.04 -9.67 47.79
CA LEU A 602 -2.35 -9.27 47.28
C LEU A 602 -3.26 -10.50 47.13
N PRO A 603 -4.59 -10.35 47.30
CA PRO A 603 -5.53 -11.46 47.12
C PRO A 603 -5.47 -12.02 45.68
N ALA A 604 -5.86 -13.27 45.49
CA ALA A 604 -5.75 -13.95 44.19
C ALA A 604 -6.49 -13.20 43.07
N ILE A 605 -7.65 -12.61 43.39
CA ILE A 605 -8.44 -11.77 42.48
C ILE A 605 -7.71 -10.52 41.96
N ALA A 606 -6.59 -10.12 42.54
CA ALA A 606 -5.85 -8.93 42.12
C ALA A 606 -5.17 -9.09 40.76
N TYR A 607 -4.93 -10.32 40.31
CA TYR A 607 -4.24 -10.63 39.05
C TYR A 607 -5.06 -11.61 38.20
N SER A 608 -4.94 -11.50 36.88
CA SER A 608 -5.35 -12.56 35.96
C SER A 608 -4.50 -13.82 36.14
N PRO A 609 -5.03 -15.04 35.92
CA PRO A 609 -4.22 -16.25 35.96
C PRO A 609 -2.94 -16.18 35.14
N LEU A 610 -2.95 -15.49 34.00
CA LEU A 610 -1.79 -15.30 33.13
C LEU A 610 -0.68 -14.49 33.85
N GLU A 611 -1.01 -13.29 34.31
CA GLU A 611 -0.06 -12.38 34.97
C GLU A 611 0.38 -12.91 36.34
N ALA A 612 -0.53 -13.56 37.09
CA ALA A 612 -0.26 -14.17 38.39
C ALA A 612 0.86 -15.22 38.34
N GLN A 613 0.98 -15.93 37.22
CA GLN A 613 1.98 -16.98 37.03
C GLN A 613 3.30 -16.48 36.45
N SER A 614 3.38 -15.20 36.07
CA SER A 614 4.53 -14.60 35.40
C SER A 614 5.40 -13.73 36.33
N SER A 615 6.51 -13.21 35.80
CA SER A 615 7.34 -12.19 36.47
C SER A 615 6.58 -10.90 36.77
N PHE A 616 5.49 -10.61 36.03
CA PHE A 616 4.62 -9.45 36.26
C PHE A 616 4.13 -9.41 37.72
N ALA A 617 3.76 -10.55 38.29
CA ALA A 617 3.36 -10.67 39.70
C ALA A 617 4.51 -11.12 40.60
N LYS A 618 5.28 -12.15 40.20
CA LYS A 618 6.26 -12.81 41.09
C LYS A 618 7.46 -11.94 41.47
N ASP A 619 7.93 -11.10 40.55
CA ASP A 619 9.15 -10.30 40.75
C ASP A 619 8.87 -8.90 41.30
N GLN A 620 7.61 -8.62 41.67
CA GLN A 620 7.14 -7.30 42.04
C GLN A 620 6.44 -7.35 43.40
N LYS A 621 6.97 -6.59 44.38
CA LYS A 621 6.40 -6.51 45.72
C LYS A 621 5.51 -5.28 45.87
N ALA A 622 4.24 -5.51 46.21
CA ALA A 622 3.31 -4.45 46.57
C ALA A 622 3.77 -3.74 47.86
N LEU A 623 3.70 -2.42 47.86
CA LEU A 623 4.03 -1.58 49.02
C LEU A 623 2.79 -1.10 49.77
N GLY A 624 1.59 -1.31 49.21
CA GLY A 624 0.34 -0.75 49.68
C GLY A 624 0.18 0.71 49.27
N GLY A 625 -0.71 1.43 49.94
CA GLY A 625 -0.95 2.86 49.71
C GLY A 625 -2.28 3.15 49.02
N LEU A 626 -2.29 4.22 48.24
CA LEU A 626 -3.47 4.71 47.52
C LEU A 626 -3.86 3.72 46.41
N SER A 627 -5.06 3.18 46.50
CA SER A 627 -5.61 2.18 45.60
C SER A 627 -6.89 2.68 44.96
N MET A 628 -7.26 2.11 43.82
CA MET A 628 -8.36 2.61 43.01
C MET A 628 -9.06 1.48 42.26
N LEU A 629 -10.38 1.58 42.18
CA LEU A 629 -11.21 0.82 41.26
C LEU A 629 -11.95 1.81 40.35
N GLN A 630 -11.89 1.59 39.04
CA GLN A 630 -12.66 2.37 38.06
C GLN A 630 -13.50 1.45 37.17
N LEU A 631 -14.72 1.86 36.86
CA LEU A 631 -15.56 1.34 35.79
C LEU A 631 -15.76 2.46 34.78
N ILE A 632 -15.52 2.21 33.51
CA ILE A 632 -15.59 3.23 32.47
C ILE A 632 -16.44 2.72 31.32
N ARG A 633 -17.33 3.58 30.83
CA ARG A 633 -18.13 3.35 29.62
C ARG A 633 -17.73 4.37 28.58
N TYR A 634 -16.81 3.98 27.69
CA TYR A 634 -16.34 4.84 26.62
C TYR A 634 -17.39 4.93 25.53
N THR A 635 -17.81 6.16 25.24
CA THR A 635 -18.68 6.48 24.11
C THR A 635 -17.88 6.74 22.83
N ASP A 636 -16.59 7.03 22.95
CA ASP A 636 -15.70 7.34 21.83
C ASP A 636 -14.24 6.98 22.17
N SER A 637 -13.54 6.34 21.22
CA SER A 637 -12.11 6.02 21.30
C SER A 637 -11.54 5.70 19.90
N PRO A 638 -10.19 5.69 19.72
CA PRO A 638 -9.55 5.29 18.47
C PRO A 638 -9.90 3.88 17.96
N VAL A 639 -10.44 3.03 18.83
CA VAL A 639 -10.87 1.65 18.50
C VAL A 639 -12.38 1.44 18.65
N GLY A 640 -13.15 2.53 18.72
CA GLY A 640 -14.60 2.52 18.91
C GLY A 640 -15.05 2.47 20.38
N PRO A 641 -16.35 2.50 20.65
CA PRO A 641 -16.91 2.46 22.02
C PRO A 641 -16.65 1.12 22.71
N TYR A 642 -16.28 1.15 23.99
CA TYR A 642 -16.08 -0.06 24.80
C TYR A 642 -16.26 0.22 26.30
N ASP A 643 -16.32 -0.84 27.09
CA ASP A 643 -16.44 -0.79 28.54
C ASP A 643 -15.15 -1.31 29.19
N GLU A 644 -14.81 -0.79 30.36
CA GLU A 644 -13.57 -1.11 31.07
C GLU A 644 -13.76 -1.20 32.59
N LEU A 645 -13.16 -2.20 33.23
CA LEU A 645 -12.97 -2.29 34.68
C LEU A 645 -11.48 -2.24 34.98
N ILE A 646 -11.05 -1.36 35.87
CA ILE A 646 -9.66 -1.16 36.27
C ILE A 646 -9.49 -1.43 37.76
N LEU A 647 -8.50 -2.23 38.11
CA LEU A 647 -8.10 -2.47 39.50
C LEU A 647 -6.61 -2.11 39.71
N ALA A 648 -6.37 -1.07 40.52
CA ALA A 648 -5.04 -0.65 40.95
C ALA A 648 -4.91 -0.79 42.48
N PRO A 649 -4.33 -1.89 42.99
CA PRO A 649 -4.35 -2.23 44.42
C PRO A 649 -3.26 -1.55 45.25
N GLY A 650 -2.56 -0.55 44.70
CA GLY A 650 -1.61 0.29 45.41
C GLY A 650 -0.33 0.57 44.63
N THR A 651 0.71 0.96 45.37
CA THR A 651 2.03 1.33 44.84
C THR A 651 2.98 0.13 44.84
N PHE A 652 3.85 0.05 43.83
CA PHE A 652 4.90 -0.95 43.68
C PHE A 652 6.26 -0.27 43.50
N GLY A 653 7.34 -0.95 43.88
CA GLY A 653 8.70 -0.47 43.64
C GLY A 653 9.21 -0.88 42.27
N TYR A 654 9.96 -0.01 41.61
CA TYR A 654 10.65 -0.32 40.34
C TYR A 654 12.11 0.14 40.37
N GLU A 655 12.92 -0.39 39.45
CA GLU A 655 14.31 0.03 39.22
C GLU A 655 14.46 0.51 37.77
N LYS A 656 15.18 1.62 37.57
CA LYS A 656 15.52 2.20 36.26
C LYS A 656 16.97 2.66 36.27
N GLU A 657 17.68 2.53 35.15
CA GLU A 657 19.02 3.12 35.00
C GLU A 657 18.90 4.57 34.52
N ASP A 658 19.68 5.48 35.10
CA ASP A 658 19.79 6.87 34.62
C ASP A 658 20.70 6.97 33.39
N GLU A 659 20.81 8.19 32.83
CA GLU A 659 21.66 8.49 31.67
C GLU A 659 23.15 8.12 31.88
N ASN A 660 23.59 7.96 33.13
CA ASN A 660 24.95 7.58 33.50
C ASN A 660 25.08 6.09 33.86
N GLY A 661 24.04 5.28 33.65
CA GLY A 661 24.00 3.85 33.97
C GLY A 661 23.90 3.54 35.47
N ARG A 662 23.50 4.51 36.31
CA ARG A 662 23.28 4.31 37.74
C ARG A 662 21.86 3.82 37.98
N ARG A 663 21.72 2.77 38.78
CA ARG A 663 20.40 2.27 39.21
C ARG A 663 19.70 3.25 40.15
N ILE A 664 18.52 3.69 39.76
CA ILE A 664 17.56 4.48 40.52
C ILE A 664 16.42 3.56 40.94
N LYS A 665 16.03 3.65 42.21
CA LYS A 665 14.83 3.00 42.77
C LYS A 665 13.69 4.00 42.81
N GLY A 666 12.56 3.64 42.22
CA GLY A 666 11.33 4.44 42.23
C GLY A 666 10.16 3.68 42.83
N LYS A 667 9.03 4.38 42.97
CA LYS A 667 7.74 3.81 43.38
C LYS A 667 6.65 4.40 42.48
N GLY A 668 5.73 3.58 41.99
CA GLY A 668 4.64 4.03 41.13
C GLY A 668 3.37 3.22 41.37
N VAL A 669 2.21 3.78 41.01
CA VAL A 669 0.95 3.04 41.06
C VAL A 669 0.95 2.00 39.94
N LYS A 670 0.46 0.79 40.23
CA LYS A 670 0.39 -0.28 39.23
C LYS A 670 -1.03 -0.82 39.16
N ILE A 671 -1.59 -0.81 37.96
CA ILE A 671 -2.80 -1.56 37.64
C ILE A 671 -2.42 -3.03 37.51
N THR A 672 -3.07 -3.90 38.28
CA THR A 672 -2.77 -5.34 38.30
C THR A 672 -3.74 -6.16 37.47
N ARG A 673 -4.92 -5.60 37.15
CA ARG A 673 -5.93 -6.25 36.34
C ARG A 673 -6.84 -5.22 35.66
N ILE A 674 -7.11 -5.44 34.37
CA ILE A 674 -8.16 -4.75 33.62
C ILE A 674 -9.02 -5.75 32.87
N TYR A 675 -10.33 -5.52 32.85
CA TYR A 675 -11.22 -6.14 31.88
C TYR A 675 -11.74 -5.11 30.87
N VAL A 676 -11.88 -5.53 29.61
CA VAL A 676 -12.44 -4.71 28.52
C VAL A 676 -13.42 -5.49 27.66
N SER A 677 -14.41 -4.81 27.09
CA SER A 677 -15.43 -5.46 26.26
C SER A 677 -15.03 -5.72 24.79
N HIS A 678 -13.83 -5.33 24.36
CA HIS A 678 -13.41 -5.44 22.95
C HIS A 678 -11.94 -5.83 22.77
N LYS A 679 -11.67 -6.74 21.81
CA LYS A 679 -10.31 -7.22 21.45
C LYS A 679 -9.31 -6.12 21.07
N HIS A 680 -9.74 -5.08 20.36
CA HIS A 680 -8.85 -4.01 19.88
C HIS A 680 -8.24 -3.19 21.01
N THR A 681 -9.03 -2.82 22.04
CA THR A 681 -8.50 -2.11 23.22
C THR A 681 -7.67 -3.04 24.09
N CYS A 682 -8.00 -4.34 24.15
CA CYS A 682 -7.22 -5.34 24.86
C CYS A 682 -5.79 -5.42 24.29
N TYR A 683 -5.67 -5.75 23.00
CA TYR A 683 -4.39 -5.87 22.29
C TYR A 683 -3.57 -4.57 22.35
N ASN A 684 -4.17 -3.43 21.95
CA ASN A 684 -3.45 -2.17 21.88
C ASN A 684 -3.09 -1.63 23.27
N GLY A 685 -3.95 -1.82 24.27
CA GLY A 685 -3.66 -1.44 25.65
C GLY A 685 -2.45 -2.19 26.23
N ARG A 686 -2.38 -3.51 25.98
CA ARG A 686 -1.23 -4.35 26.37
C ARG A 686 0.04 -3.92 25.65
N LYS A 687 -0.02 -3.77 24.32
CA LYS A 687 1.13 -3.45 23.47
C LYS A 687 1.70 -2.05 23.70
N ASN A 688 0.84 -1.04 23.81
CA ASN A 688 1.27 0.35 23.89
C ASN A 688 1.72 0.76 25.30
N TRP A 689 1.09 0.23 26.35
CA TRP A 689 1.32 0.74 27.72
C TRP A 689 1.61 -0.34 28.77
N ASN A 690 1.82 -1.61 28.38
CA ASN A 690 2.00 -2.74 29.31
C ASN A 690 0.85 -2.92 30.33
N VAL A 691 -0.37 -2.55 29.94
CA VAL A 691 -1.52 -2.65 30.85
C VAL A 691 -2.14 -4.05 30.76
N PRO A 692 -2.33 -4.78 31.88
CA PRO A 692 -2.76 -6.18 31.89
C PRO A 692 -4.27 -6.30 31.59
N LYS A 693 -4.65 -6.10 30.32
CA LYS A 693 -6.04 -6.18 29.85
C LYS A 693 -6.41 -7.61 29.45
N HIS A 694 -7.66 -7.97 29.74
CA HIS A 694 -8.31 -9.25 29.40
C HIS A 694 -9.73 -8.99 28.92
N LEU A 695 -10.33 -9.92 28.16
CA LEU A 695 -11.71 -9.75 27.71
C LEU A 695 -12.72 -10.04 28.83
N ALA A 696 -13.81 -9.28 28.82
CA ALA A 696 -15.00 -9.57 29.62
C ALA A 696 -16.26 -9.01 28.96
N LYS A 697 -17.40 -9.61 29.26
CA LYS A 697 -18.72 -9.05 28.94
C LYS A 697 -19.17 -8.12 30.07
N PHE A 698 -19.71 -6.96 29.69
CA PHE A 698 -20.28 -5.98 30.60
C PHE A 698 -21.80 -5.92 30.42
N GLU A 699 -22.55 -5.94 31.52
CA GLU A 699 -23.99 -5.75 31.52
C GLU A 699 -24.35 -4.56 32.41
N TRP A 700 -24.81 -3.49 31.77
CA TRP A 700 -25.24 -2.26 32.43
C TRP A 700 -26.76 -2.22 32.56
N THR A 701 -27.27 -1.83 33.74
CA THR A 701 -28.71 -1.62 33.99
C THR A 701 -28.91 -0.25 34.65
N ASP A 702 -29.56 0.66 33.93
CA ASP A 702 -30.00 1.95 34.47
C ASP A 702 -31.37 1.79 35.13
N ASN A 703 -31.42 1.99 36.44
CA ASN A 703 -32.62 1.78 37.23
C ASN A 703 -33.48 3.05 37.29
N SER A 704 -34.80 2.89 37.39
CA SER A 704 -35.76 4.00 37.45
C SER A 704 -35.56 4.95 38.65
N ASN A 705 -34.85 4.52 39.68
CA ASN A 705 -34.51 5.32 40.85
C ASN A 705 -33.26 6.22 40.66
N GLY A 706 -32.63 6.17 39.48
CA GLY A 706 -31.42 6.90 39.11
C GLY A 706 -30.10 6.22 39.48
N SER A 707 -30.12 4.96 39.96
CA SER A 707 -28.90 4.17 40.16
C SER A 707 -28.52 3.36 38.93
N THR A 708 -27.23 3.19 38.70
CA THR A 708 -26.69 2.38 37.59
C THR A 708 -25.99 1.16 38.16
N THR A 709 -26.36 -0.03 37.69
CA THR A 709 -25.76 -1.31 38.09
C THR A 709 -24.91 -1.84 36.93
N VAL A 710 -23.75 -2.41 37.24
CA VAL A 710 -22.90 -3.12 36.29
C VAL A 710 -22.56 -4.52 36.78
N LYS A 711 -22.49 -5.47 35.86
CA LYS A 711 -21.92 -6.80 36.08
C LYS A 711 -20.84 -7.07 35.03
N VAL A 712 -19.73 -7.65 35.46
CA VAL A 712 -18.56 -7.96 34.63
C VAL A 712 -18.32 -9.46 34.64
N TYR A 713 -18.38 -10.07 33.45
CA TYR A 713 -18.28 -11.51 33.25
C TYR A 713 -16.97 -11.84 32.51
N PRO A 714 -15.98 -12.43 33.18
CA PRO A 714 -14.63 -12.57 32.65
C PRO A 714 -14.53 -13.65 31.57
N ASN A 715 -13.54 -13.53 30.69
CA ASN A 715 -13.13 -14.60 29.77
C ASN A 715 -11.91 -15.39 30.28
N ASP A 716 -11.17 -14.88 31.27
CA ASP A 716 -9.89 -15.44 31.77
C ASP A 716 -10.05 -16.46 32.91
N THR A 717 -11.05 -17.34 32.83
CA THR A 717 -11.29 -18.37 33.85
C THR A 717 -10.39 -19.60 33.66
N LEU A 718 -10.01 -20.23 34.79
CA LEU A 718 -9.09 -21.37 34.79
C LEU A 718 -9.62 -22.49 33.87
N PRO A 719 -8.85 -22.92 32.86
CA PRO A 719 -9.38 -23.84 31.88
C PRO A 719 -9.56 -25.24 32.47
N THR A 720 -10.63 -25.92 32.06
CA THR A 720 -10.78 -27.37 32.21
C THR A 720 -9.79 -28.16 31.34
N ASP A 721 -9.09 -27.50 30.41
CA ASP A 721 -8.08 -28.10 29.52
C ASP A 721 -6.84 -27.21 29.38
N SER A 722 -5.68 -27.76 29.72
CA SER A 722 -4.42 -27.08 30.01
C SER A 722 -3.68 -26.43 28.81
N ALA A 723 -4.36 -25.66 27.94
CA ALA A 723 -3.70 -24.96 26.83
C ALA A 723 -4.28 -23.57 26.48
N SER A 724 -5.41 -23.13 27.03
CA SER A 724 -5.98 -21.79 26.77
C SER A 724 -5.99 -20.91 28.04
N SER A 725 -5.62 -19.64 27.92
CA SER A 725 -5.69 -18.67 29.03
C SER A 725 -7.00 -17.86 29.05
N GLU A 726 -7.71 -17.75 27.93
CA GLU A 726 -9.03 -17.13 27.84
C GLU A 726 -10.01 -17.96 27.00
N SER A 727 -11.25 -18.06 27.48
CA SER A 727 -12.37 -18.69 26.77
C SER A 727 -12.94 -17.76 25.69
N ALA A 728 -13.42 -18.33 24.58
CA ALA A 728 -14.14 -17.59 23.53
C ALA A 728 -15.49 -17.03 24.02
N SER A 729 -16.09 -17.63 25.04
CA SER A 729 -17.32 -17.16 25.68
C SER A 729 -17.07 -16.70 27.11
N PRO A 730 -17.69 -15.60 27.56
CA PRO A 730 -17.57 -15.14 28.94
C PRO A 730 -18.17 -16.14 29.91
N ASP A 731 -17.62 -16.19 31.12
CA ASP A 731 -18.12 -17.02 32.21
C ASP A 731 -19.57 -16.62 32.58
N PRO A 732 -20.49 -17.58 32.84
CA PRO A 732 -21.85 -17.26 33.27
C PRO A 732 -21.93 -16.59 34.64
N THR A 733 -20.89 -16.71 35.47
CA THR A 733 -20.79 -16.11 36.80
C THR A 733 -20.05 -14.76 36.74
N PRO A 734 -20.61 -13.67 37.29
CA PRO A 734 -19.95 -12.38 37.26
C PRO A 734 -18.76 -12.36 38.22
N PHE A 735 -17.62 -11.88 37.75
CA PHE A 735 -16.42 -11.63 38.56
C PHE A 735 -16.60 -10.42 39.49
N PHE A 736 -17.26 -9.38 38.98
CA PHE A 736 -17.51 -8.15 39.71
C PHE A 736 -18.92 -7.64 39.44
N GLN A 737 -19.60 -7.18 40.49
CA GLN A 737 -20.79 -6.35 40.35
C GLN A 737 -20.75 -5.15 41.29
N ALA A 738 -21.37 -4.05 40.86
CA ALA A 738 -21.56 -2.88 41.70
C ALA A 738 -22.80 -2.07 41.27
N THR A 739 -23.42 -1.37 42.21
CA THR A 739 -24.49 -0.38 41.94
C THR A 739 -24.09 0.99 42.44
N PHE A 740 -23.98 1.95 41.53
CA PHE A 740 -23.74 3.36 41.86
C PHE A 740 -25.05 4.11 42.07
N LYS A 741 -25.18 4.78 43.21
CA LYS A 741 -26.34 5.59 43.58
C LYS A 741 -25.92 7.04 43.86
N PRO A 742 -26.30 8.02 43.01
CA PRO A 742 -26.00 9.42 43.25
C PRO A 742 -26.57 9.95 44.58
N ILE A 743 -25.83 10.83 45.27
CA ILE A 743 -26.32 11.54 46.44
C ILE A 743 -27.19 12.71 45.98
N ARG A 744 -28.52 12.58 46.13
CA ARG A 744 -29.54 13.49 45.55
C ARG A 744 -29.38 14.99 45.81
N TYR A 745 -28.66 15.39 46.87
CA TYR A 745 -28.50 16.79 47.27
C TYR A 745 -27.06 17.31 47.19
N ALA A 746 -26.12 16.52 46.66
CA ALA A 746 -24.75 16.99 46.42
C ALA A 746 -24.67 17.69 45.05
N PRO A 747 -24.17 18.94 44.96
CA PRO A 747 -23.99 19.59 43.67
C PRO A 747 -22.89 18.90 42.85
N SER A 748 -23.03 18.90 41.53
CA SER A 748 -21.97 18.47 40.63
C SER A 748 -20.84 19.52 40.59
N PHE A 749 -19.60 19.08 40.38
CA PHE A 749 -18.42 19.94 40.34
C PHE A 749 -17.47 19.54 39.20
N PRO A 750 -16.66 20.47 38.65
CA PRO A 750 -15.60 20.09 37.70
C PRO A 750 -14.51 19.30 38.41
N PHE A 751 -13.92 18.33 37.74
CA PHE A 751 -12.85 17.49 38.31
C PHE A 751 -11.78 17.19 37.26
N ARG A 752 -10.51 17.22 37.69
CA ARG A 752 -9.34 16.81 36.90
C ARG A 752 -8.41 15.96 37.76
N THR A 753 -7.93 14.83 37.25
CA THR A 753 -6.98 13.98 37.99
C THR A 753 -5.65 14.68 38.26
N SER A 754 -5.23 15.61 37.40
CA SER A 754 -4.02 16.42 37.64
C SER A 754 -4.07 17.27 38.92
N TRP A 755 -5.26 17.54 39.47
CA TRP A 755 -5.38 18.20 40.78
C TRP A 755 -4.91 17.33 41.94
N ILE A 756 -4.95 16.00 41.79
CA ILE A 756 -4.46 15.05 42.78
C ILE A 756 -2.93 15.14 42.90
N ASN A 757 -2.23 15.42 41.79
CA ASN A 757 -0.77 15.64 41.81
C ASN A 757 -0.37 16.87 42.65
N TYR A 758 -1.19 17.93 42.64
CA TYR A 758 -0.97 19.11 43.50
C TYR A 758 -1.17 18.82 44.99
N LEU A 759 -1.87 17.73 45.34
CA LEU A 759 -2.03 17.25 46.72
C LEU A 759 -0.90 16.30 47.17
N GLY A 760 0.15 16.15 46.35
CA GLY A 760 1.35 15.37 46.69
C GLY A 760 1.26 13.87 46.37
N PHE A 761 0.26 13.45 45.59
CA PHE A 761 0.13 12.07 45.13
C PHE A 761 0.61 11.94 43.68
N ASP A 762 1.62 11.11 43.43
CA ASP A 762 2.10 10.82 42.08
C ASP A 762 1.15 9.80 41.39
N THR A 763 0.42 10.26 40.37
CA THR A 763 -0.48 9.40 39.58
C THR A 763 0.21 8.65 38.44
N THR A 764 1.54 8.71 38.36
CA THR A 764 2.30 7.97 37.33
C THR A 764 2.07 6.47 37.48
N LEU A 765 1.56 5.87 36.41
CA LEU A 765 1.40 4.43 36.31
C LEU A 765 2.71 3.82 35.81
N VAL A 766 3.18 2.76 36.45
CA VAL A 766 4.44 2.08 36.09
C VAL A 766 4.21 0.58 35.97
N PHE A 767 4.62 0.02 34.83
CA PHE A 767 4.32 -1.34 34.43
C PHE A 767 5.58 -2.12 34.01
N PRO A 768 5.83 -3.31 34.59
CA PRO A 768 6.81 -4.24 34.04
C PRO A 768 6.33 -4.84 32.72
N PRO A 769 7.22 -5.53 31.98
CA PRO A 769 6.83 -6.28 30.78
C PRO A 769 5.71 -7.29 31.06
N LEU A 770 4.83 -7.49 30.08
CA LEU A 770 3.71 -8.43 30.14
C LEU A 770 4.06 -9.79 29.52
N PRO A 771 3.56 -10.91 30.09
CA PRO A 771 3.60 -12.19 29.41
C PRO A 771 2.70 -12.19 28.16
N GLU A 772 3.10 -12.95 27.15
CA GLU A 772 2.25 -13.29 26.02
C GLU A 772 1.28 -14.40 26.42
N GLY A 773 0.03 -14.32 25.95
CA GLY A 773 -1.03 -15.29 26.23
C GLY A 773 -1.72 -15.80 24.98
N SER A 774 -2.40 -16.94 25.11
CA SER A 774 -3.17 -17.57 24.03
C SER A 774 -4.64 -17.11 24.10
N GLY A 775 -4.88 -15.85 23.75
CA GLY A 775 -6.22 -15.26 23.70
C GLY A 775 -7.08 -15.85 22.58
N SER A 776 -8.39 -15.95 22.82
CA SER A 776 -9.33 -16.59 21.86
C SER A 776 -9.48 -15.84 20.54
N GLN A 777 -9.07 -14.57 20.49
CA GLN A 777 -9.15 -13.67 19.34
C GLN A 777 -7.78 -13.01 19.01
N GLY A 778 -6.67 -13.54 19.54
CA GLY A 778 -5.32 -13.00 19.32
C GLY A 778 -4.99 -11.73 20.10
N GLU A 779 -5.74 -11.44 21.16
CA GLU A 779 -5.76 -10.17 21.90
C GLU A 779 -4.74 -10.00 23.02
N LEU A 780 -3.89 -11.01 23.27
CA LEU A 780 -2.97 -11.06 24.42
C LEU A 780 -1.48 -11.02 24.02
N PRO A 781 -0.98 -9.96 23.36
CA PRO A 781 0.45 -9.83 23.07
C PRO A 781 1.25 -9.65 24.37
N GLY A 782 2.47 -10.18 24.37
CA GLY A 782 3.48 -9.91 25.40
C GLY A 782 4.33 -8.68 25.08
N THR A 783 5.11 -8.23 26.05
CA THR A 783 6.06 -7.10 25.89
C THR A 783 7.39 -7.40 26.56
N SER A 784 8.44 -6.65 26.20
CA SER A 784 9.82 -6.89 26.67
C SER A 784 10.42 -5.77 27.53
N GLN A 785 9.88 -4.55 27.43
CA GLN A 785 10.39 -3.36 28.11
C GLN A 785 9.47 -2.90 29.25
N TRP A 786 10.00 -2.17 30.22
CA TRP A 786 9.19 -1.43 31.19
C TRP A 786 8.53 -0.22 30.54
N CYS A 787 7.43 0.23 31.13
CA CYS A 787 6.62 1.34 30.64
C CYS A 787 6.13 2.20 31.80
N SER A 788 6.11 3.53 31.62
CA SER A 788 5.35 4.45 32.47
C SER A 788 4.47 5.39 31.64
N VAL A 789 3.32 5.77 32.20
CA VAL A 789 2.37 6.70 31.59
C VAL A 789 1.60 7.47 32.67
N VAL A 790 1.25 8.72 32.38
CA VAL A 790 0.44 9.57 33.27
C VAL A 790 -0.95 9.76 32.63
N PRO A 791 -1.99 9.05 33.10
CA PRO A 791 -3.33 9.22 32.56
C PRO A 791 -3.92 10.57 33.00
N GLN A 792 -4.47 11.32 32.06
CA GLN A 792 -5.20 12.55 32.37
C GLN A 792 -6.70 12.31 32.19
N GLN A 793 -7.49 12.60 33.21
CA GLN A 793 -8.95 12.51 33.16
C GLN A 793 -9.54 13.85 33.58
N SER A 794 -10.51 14.35 32.82
CA SER A 794 -11.19 15.59 33.15
C SER A 794 -12.68 15.56 32.79
N THR A 795 -13.49 16.22 33.61
CA THR A 795 -14.91 16.46 33.34
C THR A 795 -15.33 17.83 33.87
N SER A 796 -16.36 18.41 33.24
CA SER A 796 -17.09 19.55 33.81
C SER A 796 -18.17 19.12 34.80
N LYS A 797 -18.53 17.84 34.86
CA LYS A 797 -19.67 17.33 35.64
C LYS A 797 -19.32 16.03 36.39
N CYS A 798 -18.69 16.19 37.55
CA CYS A 798 -18.45 15.13 38.53
C CYS A 798 -19.52 15.16 39.63
N MET A 799 -19.98 14.00 40.10
CA MET A 799 -20.95 13.87 41.19
C MET A 799 -20.53 12.80 42.19
N LEU A 800 -20.90 12.98 43.46
CA LEU A 800 -20.68 11.99 44.52
C LEU A 800 -21.83 10.98 44.60
N GLY A 801 -21.48 9.74 44.89
CA GLY A 801 -22.44 8.66 45.07
C GLY A 801 -21.94 7.53 45.96
N TRP A 802 -22.88 6.66 46.32
CA TRP A 802 -22.62 5.43 47.05
C TRP A 802 -22.51 4.26 46.07
N PHE A 803 -21.45 3.48 46.19
CA PHE A 803 -21.31 2.19 45.54
C PHE A 803 -21.77 1.10 46.51
N ASP A 804 -22.77 0.33 46.11
CA ASP A 804 -23.06 -0.99 46.66
C ASP A 804 -22.17 -2.00 45.95
N VAL A 805 -21.23 -2.63 46.66
CA VAL A 805 -20.24 -3.57 46.11
C VAL A 805 -20.42 -5.00 46.63
N GLU A 806 -21.62 -5.34 47.13
CA GLU A 806 -21.96 -6.72 47.48
C GLU A 806 -21.92 -7.62 46.23
N GLN A 807 -21.23 -8.76 46.30
CA GLN A 807 -21.02 -9.67 45.17
C GLN A 807 -22.13 -10.71 45.00
N HIS A 808 -22.15 -11.33 43.82
CA HIS A 808 -23.23 -12.24 43.41
C HIS A 808 -23.27 -13.52 44.27
N ARG A 809 -24.50 -14.00 44.52
CA ARG A 809 -24.78 -15.28 45.17
C ARG A 809 -25.52 -16.20 44.21
N ASP A 810 -25.20 -17.48 44.24
CA ASP A 810 -25.83 -18.51 43.40
C ASP A 810 -27.31 -18.74 43.80
N GLN A 811 -27.99 -19.66 43.12
CA GLN A 811 -29.40 -19.96 43.38
C GLN A 811 -29.63 -20.58 44.77
N GLU A 812 -28.59 -21.18 45.34
CA GLU A 812 -28.54 -21.79 46.67
C GLU A 812 -28.14 -20.79 47.77
N GLY A 813 -27.79 -19.55 47.41
CA GLY A 813 -27.42 -18.46 48.32
C GLY A 813 -25.94 -18.42 48.72
N ASN A 814 -25.10 -19.28 48.16
CA ASN A 814 -23.66 -19.27 48.39
C ASN A 814 -22.99 -18.13 47.65
N LEU A 815 -21.93 -17.59 48.24
CA LEU A 815 -21.11 -16.56 47.61
C LEU A 815 -20.34 -17.15 46.43
N THR A 816 -20.42 -16.50 45.27
CA THR A 816 -19.75 -16.98 44.04
C THR A 816 -18.30 -16.49 43.89
N GLY A 817 -17.91 -15.46 44.64
CA GLY A 817 -16.55 -14.92 44.68
C GLY A 817 -15.81 -15.23 45.99
N GLU A 818 -14.54 -14.81 46.07
CA GLU A 818 -13.69 -15.02 47.26
C GLU A 818 -14.14 -14.19 48.48
N PHE A 819 -14.71 -13.00 48.23
CA PHE A 819 -15.12 -12.06 49.27
C PHE A 819 -16.53 -11.51 49.03
N GLU A 820 -17.28 -11.30 50.12
CA GLU A 820 -18.65 -10.79 50.06
C GLU A 820 -18.75 -9.41 49.39
N ASN A 821 -17.75 -8.55 49.61
CA ASN A 821 -17.68 -7.19 49.07
C ASN A 821 -16.49 -7.00 48.12
N PHE A 822 -16.18 -8.03 47.32
CA PHE A 822 -15.10 -8.07 46.31
C PHE A 822 -13.67 -7.98 46.83
N TRP A 823 -13.30 -7.03 47.67
CA TRP A 823 -11.93 -6.87 48.18
C TRP A 823 -11.85 -7.15 49.68
N PRO A 824 -10.73 -7.69 50.20
CA PRO A 824 -10.57 -7.95 51.63
C PRO A 824 -10.81 -6.68 52.47
N GLY A 825 -11.71 -6.79 53.44
CA GLY A 825 -12.00 -5.72 54.40
C GLY A 825 -12.93 -4.61 53.89
N TRP A 826 -13.45 -4.69 52.66
CA TRP A 826 -14.44 -3.73 52.19
C TRP A 826 -15.79 -3.91 52.90
N SER A 827 -16.39 -2.79 53.30
CA SER A 827 -17.81 -2.71 53.62
C SER A 827 -18.65 -2.75 52.35
N LYS A 828 -19.91 -3.16 52.48
CA LYS A 828 -20.90 -3.14 51.39
C LYS A 828 -21.00 -1.79 50.67
N TRP A 829 -20.89 -0.69 51.43
CA TRP A 829 -20.98 0.66 50.90
C TRP A 829 -19.61 1.31 50.78
N GLN A 830 -19.29 1.82 49.60
CA GLN A 830 -18.11 2.67 49.34
C GLN A 830 -18.57 4.05 48.83
N ILE A 831 -17.87 5.12 49.20
CA ILE A 831 -18.13 6.45 48.65
C ILE A 831 -17.22 6.68 47.45
N GLY A 832 -17.78 7.23 46.37
CA GLY A 832 -16.99 7.53 45.19
C GLY A 832 -17.65 8.57 44.30
N ILE A 833 -17.15 8.65 43.07
CA ILE A 833 -17.55 9.65 42.09
C ILE A 833 -18.04 9.02 40.79
N LYS A 834 -18.95 9.72 40.12
CA LYS A 834 -19.23 9.56 38.70
C LYS A 834 -18.79 10.83 37.97
N MET A 835 -17.94 10.70 36.98
CA MET A 835 -17.53 11.78 36.07
C MET A 835 -18.24 11.56 34.73
N GLU A 836 -19.22 12.43 34.42
CA GLU A 836 -20.01 12.32 33.19
C GLU A 836 -19.30 12.95 32.01
N ASN A 837 -19.40 12.33 30.83
CA ASN A 837 -18.81 12.83 29.57
C ASN A 837 -17.36 13.28 29.74
N SER A 838 -16.57 12.46 30.42
CA SER A 838 -15.17 12.75 30.74
C SER A 838 -14.31 12.60 29.50
N VAL A 839 -13.27 13.42 29.41
CA VAL A 839 -12.17 13.25 28.45
C VAL A 839 -11.03 12.55 29.17
N ILE A 840 -10.52 11.48 28.56
CA ILE A 840 -9.40 10.68 29.05
C ILE A 840 -8.29 10.74 28.01
N GLU A 841 -7.08 11.09 28.42
CA GLU A 841 -5.91 11.16 27.54
C GLU A 841 -4.81 10.21 28.02
N PHE A 842 -4.29 9.41 27.09
CA PHE A 842 -3.12 8.57 27.26
C PHE A 842 -2.05 9.02 26.26
N ASP A 843 -0.94 9.53 26.79
CA ASP A 843 0.19 9.99 25.99
C ASP A 843 1.11 8.81 25.57
N HIS A 844 2.17 9.13 24.81
CA HIS A 844 3.25 8.20 24.53
C HIS A 844 3.88 7.68 25.84
N PRO A 845 4.11 6.37 25.96
CA PRO A 845 4.77 5.79 27.13
C PRO A 845 6.24 6.22 27.18
N GLU A 846 6.78 6.35 28.38
CA GLU A 846 8.23 6.33 28.58
C GLU A 846 8.65 4.88 28.84
N THR A 847 9.58 4.34 28.03
CA THR A 847 10.02 2.94 28.14
C THR A 847 11.49 2.80 28.53
N TRP A 848 11.82 1.71 29.21
CA TRP A 848 13.21 1.37 29.54
C TRP A 848 13.44 -0.14 29.66
N GLU A 849 14.69 -0.56 29.47
CA GLU A 849 15.09 -1.96 29.63
C GLU A 849 15.18 -2.38 31.10
N SER A 850 14.98 -3.67 31.37
CA SER A 850 15.24 -4.20 32.72
C SER A 850 16.75 -4.09 33.05
N PRO A 851 17.14 -3.72 34.28
CA PRO A 851 18.55 -3.59 34.64
C PRO A 851 19.30 -4.91 34.41
N ARG A 852 20.34 -4.90 33.56
CA ARG A 852 21.12 -6.11 33.28
C ARG A 852 21.75 -6.62 34.58
N THR A 853 21.54 -7.89 34.90
CA THR A 853 22.36 -8.60 35.89
C THR A 853 23.78 -8.61 35.34
N ARG A 854 24.72 -7.91 36.01
CA ARG A 854 26.14 -8.12 35.73
C ARG A 854 26.45 -9.55 36.17
N LEU A 855 26.62 -10.44 35.19
CA LEU A 855 27.23 -11.75 35.36
C LEU A 855 28.65 -11.60 35.92
#